data_AF-A0A9N9WW35-F1
#
_entry.id   AF-A0A9N9WW35-F1
#
_cell.length_a   1.000
_cell.length_b   1.000
_cell.length_c   1.000
_cell.angle_alpha   90.00
_cell.angle_beta   90.00
_cell.angle_gamma   90.00
#
_symmetry.space_group_name_H-M   'P 1'
#
loop_
_entity.id
_entity.type
_entity.pdbx_description
1 polymer ?
#
loop_
_entity_poly.entity_id
_entity_poly.type
_entity_poly.pdbx_seq_one_letter_code
_entity_poly.pdbx_strand_id
1 'polypeptide(L)'
;MDRKNAPPVFDINHPFYKSQLDLNHSINIFKDGKWGSYRHIDMPVYKNVHPQSQHCLASCLIKGLTSSLSWISGPLNVTSSDSDIINVQYAAINDRDIEFVTGNDSCNSDELSEHQKLLGLEFAGVRRNNGERVMGISLKFGAIATHVEASNSIFWKVPELWTLEEAASVPLAYYIVYSSLFNSGTVKSGKTILIHSGSDDLGQAAIEVALAYGLEIFTTVNSQKNKRFLIKKYPMISIKNIGITRNIKFEKMVFKNTNGKGVDYVLNTLSGDKLHASIRCVAKDGVFIDVGDHDMSGLDTRVLKKRIFIKSIVFEELVEDTERNKIIHNLVEKDLASGRIKPLRGTVFKADEIQEAFRYASIEQRIDKVLLKIRQNESDEKSLLMPVLQKVYFDSNESIIVTGGLGGFGMEMTEWLYSKGCRKMILSSSKGYKNAYQKQKVESLKSRGVSVTISISNIFSESGCKELINQAVELGPVAGIFNLAGVLRDGIFDNLDTKMFEDVLAPKGTSTIILDKLSRILCPNLKHFVLFSSVSSGRGYAGKGNYGLANSIMERVAEKRCAEGLPGKAIQWGAVGVGMLEDFQLKYVDDLYIGGMYPQTLQSCFEVFDTLLTSDAPVVSSIVKADQHMDEVKRRNIVDIIFNIMGIRDKKSVSIDSTFTHLGIDSLMGVEIQQVCEREYNVFLKSQEIRSMTINQLEKCIATRRNSNDDMKVSTVEHEGELIKRFKLSIDDIADLDSFDPSKTIIKANDIADSKNTKLLILPWIFGFATKNYQNLAQQMEYPAYILQLSKISDCTSLDEIIKKLTPSILELFSDANNFILIGHSFGALLGLKISKILEDNGKSGQIIQLDGSPQFCFRHARKMLNEGKFGDMKDIISMLLFEHYQVDINLAKILLEKSHDWETRTKELMSTYSSKIPSTLEYLLKDLPSEFNNRLNISLSIKECDFSPLKSTKISLIKSRNSSISGLHRDYGLTQFSGSSVRIKLVDGEHETMMKNPELAVIVRDLIDE
;
A
#
# COMPACT_ATOMS: atom_id res chain seq x y z
N MET A 1 -3.87 19.24 -47.26
CA MET A 1 -3.33 20.55 -46.84
C MET A 1 -3.70 21.56 -47.92
N ASP A 2 -4.34 22.64 -47.50
CA ASP A 2 -4.70 23.76 -48.35
C ASP A 2 -3.40 24.42 -48.88
N ARG A 3 -3.20 24.41 -50.21
CA ARG A 3 -1.92 24.79 -50.85
C ARG A 3 -1.57 26.29 -50.78
N LYS A 4 -2.42 27.11 -50.14
CA LYS A 4 -2.28 28.58 -50.17
C LYS A 4 -1.12 29.14 -49.33
N ASN A 5 -0.61 28.40 -48.34
CA ASN A 5 0.48 28.84 -47.44
C ASN A 5 1.69 27.87 -47.41
N ALA A 6 1.81 26.98 -48.39
CA ALA A 6 2.97 26.09 -48.47
C ALA A 6 4.23 26.86 -48.90
N PRO A 7 5.40 26.55 -48.33
CA PRO A 7 6.64 27.15 -48.81
C PRO A 7 6.91 26.74 -50.27
N PRO A 8 7.63 27.57 -51.04
CA PRO A 8 8.04 27.24 -52.40
C PRO A 8 8.90 25.96 -52.43
N VAL A 9 9.16 25.38 -53.61
CA VAL A 9 10.10 24.25 -53.70
C VAL A 9 11.47 24.69 -53.19
N PHE A 10 12.15 23.83 -52.42
CA PHE A 10 13.44 24.17 -51.83
C PHE A 10 14.48 24.52 -52.90
N ASP A 11 15.00 25.73 -52.81
CA ASP A 11 16.12 26.24 -53.59
C ASP A 11 16.94 27.17 -52.70
N ILE A 12 18.24 26.89 -52.61
CA ILE A 12 19.20 27.64 -51.78
C ILE A 12 19.27 29.12 -52.17
N ASN A 13 19.01 29.44 -53.44
CA ASN A 13 19.05 30.80 -53.96
C ASN A 13 17.72 31.53 -53.85
N HIS A 14 16.63 30.82 -53.52
CA HIS A 14 15.31 31.42 -53.44
C HIS A 14 15.24 32.36 -52.22
N PRO A 15 14.79 33.62 -52.37
CA PRO A 15 14.82 34.62 -51.31
C PRO A 15 14.16 34.19 -50.00
N PHE A 16 13.07 33.43 -50.10
CA PHE A 16 12.35 32.83 -48.96
C PHE A 16 13.24 31.97 -48.04
N TYR A 17 14.18 31.20 -48.61
CA TYR A 17 15.07 30.33 -47.84
C TYR A 17 16.37 31.02 -47.48
N LYS A 18 16.91 31.86 -48.38
CA LYS A 18 18.20 32.52 -48.21
C LYS A 18 18.28 33.29 -46.89
N SER A 19 17.27 34.13 -46.59
CA SER A 19 17.25 34.90 -45.34
C SER A 19 17.21 34.02 -44.08
N GLN A 20 16.63 32.82 -44.17
CA GLN A 20 16.58 31.88 -43.05
C GLN A 20 17.89 31.10 -42.91
N LEU A 21 18.50 30.68 -44.03
CA LEU A 21 19.78 29.98 -44.05
C LEU A 21 20.92 30.88 -43.54
N ASP A 22 20.86 32.19 -43.82
CA ASP A 22 21.83 33.18 -43.33
C ASP A 22 21.86 33.27 -41.79
N LEU A 23 20.75 32.90 -41.09
CA LEU A 23 20.71 32.84 -39.63
C LEU A 23 21.50 31.65 -39.06
N ASN A 24 21.85 30.66 -39.89
CA ASN A 24 22.64 29.49 -39.53
C ASN A 24 22.10 28.70 -38.33
N HIS A 25 20.77 28.62 -38.20
CA HIS A 25 20.13 27.82 -37.16
C HIS A 25 20.18 26.33 -37.53
N SER A 26 20.49 25.46 -36.56
CA SER A 26 20.56 24.01 -36.76
C SER A 26 19.20 23.35 -37.04
N ILE A 27 18.09 23.97 -36.60
CA ILE A 27 16.72 23.45 -36.75
C ILE A 27 15.86 24.57 -37.32
N ASN A 28 15.31 24.36 -38.52
CA ASN A 28 14.46 25.32 -39.23
C ASN A 28 13.11 24.67 -39.54
N ILE A 29 12.06 25.19 -38.92
CA ILE A 29 10.70 24.67 -39.06
C ILE A 29 9.81 25.78 -39.55
N PHE A 30 9.05 25.50 -40.59
CA PHE A 30 8.07 26.43 -41.14
C PHE A 30 6.66 25.93 -40.82
N LYS A 31 5.89 26.73 -40.07
CA LYS A 31 4.51 26.42 -39.68
C LYS A 31 3.68 27.70 -39.70
N ASP A 32 2.50 27.65 -40.32
CA ASP A 32 1.54 28.76 -40.38
C ASP A 32 2.15 30.12 -40.80
N GLY A 33 3.00 30.09 -41.82
CA GLY A 33 3.62 31.31 -42.37
C GLY A 33 4.85 31.81 -41.62
N LYS A 34 5.33 31.10 -40.60
CA LYS A 34 6.44 31.54 -39.74
C LYS A 34 7.55 30.50 -39.66
N TRP A 35 8.79 31.00 -39.70
CA TRP A 35 9.99 30.23 -39.37
C TRP A 35 10.18 30.14 -37.85
N GLY A 36 10.67 29.00 -37.39
CA GLY A 36 10.94 28.75 -35.98
C GLY A 36 11.58 27.39 -35.75
N SER A 37 11.41 26.86 -34.53
CA SER A 37 12.00 25.60 -34.09
C SER A 37 11.17 25.01 -32.94
N TYR A 38 11.20 23.70 -32.73
CA TYR A 38 10.65 23.11 -31.51
C TYR A 38 11.53 23.45 -30.30
N ARG A 39 10.86 23.76 -29.18
CA ARG A 39 11.47 24.13 -27.91
C ARG A 39 10.73 23.45 -26.77
N HIS A 40 11.47 23.00 -25.76
CA HIS A 40 10.92 22.54 -24.50
C HIS A 40 10.68 23.75 -23.60
N ILE A 41 9.48 23.82 -23.01
CA ILE A 41 9.06 24.87 -22.09
C ILE A 41 8.47 24.15 -20.87
N ASP A 42 8.68 24.71 -19.68
CA ASP A 42 8.10 24.15 -18.46
C ASP A 42 6.58 24.10 -18.57
N MET A 43 6.01 22.96 -18.19
CA MET A 43 4.57 22.77 -18.25
C MET A 43 3.89 23.69 -17.22
N PRO A 44 3.00 24.59 -17.63
CA PRO A 44 2.30 25.46 -16.70
C PRO A 44 1.40 24.63 -15.78
N VAL A 45 1.44 24.93 -14.47
CA VAL A 45 0.55 24.32 -13.48
C VAL A 45 -0.83 24.96 -13.64
N TYR A 46 -1.66 24.41 -14.54
CA TYR A 46 -3.01 24.91 -14.76
C TYR A 46 -3.90 24.65 -13.54
N LYS A 47 -4.18 25.72 -12.81
CA LYS A 47 -5.28 25.79 -11.85
C LYS A 47 -6.49 26.38 -12.57
N ASN A 48 -7.22 25.57 -13.33
CA ASN A 48 -8.46 26.03 -13.96
C ASN A 48 -9.50 26.37 -12.87
N VAL A 49 -9.66 27.66 -12.56
CA VAL A 49 -10.68 28.18 -11.65
C VAL A 49 -11.95 28.46 -12.47
N HIS A 50 -12.68 27.40 -12.80
CA HIS A 50 -14.02 27.55 -13.38
C HIS A 50 -15.03 26.79 -12.54
N PRO A 51 -16.25 27.34 -12.34
CA PRO A 51 -17.31 26.61 -11.65
C PRO A 51 -17.56 25.27 -12.34
N GLN A 52 -17.56 24.19 -11.56
CA GLN A 52 -17.65 22.82 -12.08
C GLN A 52 -19.10 22.37 -12.22
N SER A 53 -19.48 21.97 -13.44
CA SER A 53 -20.75 21.29 -13.73
C SER A 53 -20.60 19.76 -13.80
N GLN A 54 -19.36 19.26 -13.78
CA GLN A 54 -19.06 17.84 -13.84
C GLN A 54 -18.93 17.25 -12.43
N HIS A 55 -18.88 15.93 -12.35
CA HIS A 55 -18.61 15.27 -11.09
C HIS A 55 -17.17 15.53 -10.63
N CYS A 56 -17.06 16.01 -9.40
CA CYS A 56 -15.83 16.21 -8.66
C CYS A 56 -16.00 15.66 -7.24
N LEU A 57 -14.93 15.14 -6.67
CA LEU A 57 -14.88 14.57 -5.32
C LEU A 57 -13.58 14.97 -4.61
N ALA A 58 -13.60 14.96 -3.29
CA ALA A 58 -12.42 15.22 -2.49
C ALA A 58 -11.52 13.98 -2.43
N SER A 59 -10.22 14.18 -2.55
CA SER A 59 -9.23 13.11 -2.46
C SER A 59 -7.99 13.56 -1.70
N CYS A 60 -7.41 12.64 -0.93
CA CYS A 60 -6.10 12.80 -0.30
C CYS A 60 -5.05 12.22 -1.25
N LEU A 61 -4.30 13.10 -1.94
CA LEU A 61 -3.33 12.67 -2.96
C LEU A 61 -2.15 11.91 -2.33
N ILE A 62 -1.79 12.28 -1.11
CA ILE A 62 -0.71 11.68 -0.34
C ILE A 62 -1.27 11.29 1.02
N LYS A 63 -1.50 9.99 1.23
CA LYS A 63 -1.93 9.46 2.52
C LYS A 63 -0.98 9.94 3.63
N GLY A 64 -1.56 10.34 4.76
CA GLY A 64 -0.81 10.86 5.89
C GLY A 64 -0.53 12.36 5.87
N LEU A 65 -0.90 13.06 4.79
CA LEU A 65 -0.64 14.49 4.65
C LEU A 65 -1.93 15.25 4.32
N THR A 66 -2.56 15.87 5.31
CA THR A 66 -3.82 16.62 5.12
C THR A 66 -3.66 17.80 4.15
N SER A 67 -2.46 18.39 4.06
CA SER A 67 -2.17 19.44 3.08
C SER A 67 -2.25 18.99 1.62
N SER A 68 -2.28 17.66 1.37
CA SER A 68 -2.50 17.09 0.05
C SER A 68 -3.98 16.94 -0.34
N LEU A 69 -4.92 17.21 0.58
CA LEU A 69 -6.35 17.18 0.31
C LEU A 69 -6.70 18.20 -0.78
N SER A 70 -7.28 17.69 -1.85
CA SER A 70 -7.63 18.45 -3.04
C SER A 70 -8.94 17.95 -3.65
N TRP A 71 -9.61 18.81 -4.41
CA TRP A 71 -10.71 18.40 -5.26
C TRP A 71 -10.18 17.85 -6.58
N ILE A 72 -10.65 16.66 -6.95
CA ILE A 72 -10.33 16.00 -8.22
C ILE A 72 -11.61 15.83 -9.05
N SER A 73 -11.50 15.77 -10.38
CA SER A 73 -12.63 15.27 -11.18
C SER A 73 -12.91 13.82 -10.79
N GLY A 74 -14.17 13.41 -10.85
CA GLY A 74 -14.61 12.08 -10.46
C GLY A 74 -15.18 11.27 -11.63
N PRO A 75 -15.44 9.96 -11.43
CA PRO A 75 -15.80 9.03 -12.51
C PRO A 75 -17.27 9.10 -12.95
N LEU A 76 -18.18 9.62 -12.12
CA LEU A 76 -19.62 9.67 -12.42
C LEU A 76 -19.90 10.55 -13.66
N ASN A 77 -20.55 9.97 -14.66
CA ASN A 77 -20.99 10.71 -15.85
C ASN A 77 -22.34 11.40 -15.59
N VAL A 78 -22.28 12.70 -15.28
CA VAL A 78 -23.46 13.52 -14.94
C VAL A 78 -24.33 13.83 -16.17
N THR A 79 -23.88 13.54 -17.38
CA THR A 79 -24.61 13.88 -18.62
C THR A 79 -25.56 12.80 -19.11
N SER A 80 -25.51 11.59 -18.54
CA SER A 80 -26.41 10.51 -18.95
C SER A 80 -27.84 10.79 -18.46
N SER A 81 -28.82 10.66 -19.36
CA SER A 81 -30.25 10.84 -19.04
C SER A 81 -30.79 9.79 -18.07
N ASP A 82 -30.12 8.64 -18.00
CA ASP A 82 -30.60 7.44 -17.32
C ASP A 82 -30.12 7.35 -15.86
N SER A 83 -29.19 8.22 -15.44
CA SER A 83 -28.65 8.20 -14.08
C SER A 83 -29.47 9.07 -13.13
N ASP A 84 -29.95 8.45 -12.06
CA ASP A 84 -30.64 9.14 -10.98
C ASP A 84 -29.60 9.79 -10.04
N ILE A 85 -29.34 11.07 -10.28
CA ILE A 85 -28.27 11.83 -9.62
C ILE A 85 -28.83 12.77 -8.55
N ILE A 86 -28.12 12.84 -7.42
CA ILE A 86 -28.34 13.80 -6.36
C ILE A 86 -27.24 14.87 -6.41
N ASN A 87 -27.65 16.13 -6.54
CA ASN A 87 -26.76 17.28 -6.43
C ASN A 87 -26.49 17.54 -4.94
N VAL A 88 -25.29 17.21 -4.49
CA VAL A 88 -24.90 17.40 -3.09
C VAL A 88 -24.72 18.89 -2.81
N GLN A 89 -25.34 19.36 -1.73
CA GLN A 89 -25.12 20.71 -1.21
C GLN A 89 -24.25 20.70 0.04
N TYR A 90 -24.47 19.72 0.92
CA TYR A 90 -23.66 19.52 2.13
C TYR A 90 -23.19 18.08 2.20
N ALA A 91 -21.94 17.88 2.57
CA ALA A 91 -21.38 16.57 2.92
C ALA A 91 -20.78 16.65 4.33
N ALA A 92 -20.79 15.56 5.09
CA ALA A 92 -20.20 15.55 6.42
C ALA A 92 -18.88 14.78 6.47
N ILE A 93 -17.95 15.26 7.29
CA ILE A 93 -16.69 14.57 7.61
C ILE A 93 -16.91 13.71 8.86
N ASN A 94 -16.49 12.46 8.80
CA ASN A 94 -16.62 11.45 9.87
C ASN A 94 -15.26 10.96 10.36
N ASP A 95 -15.22 10.30 11.51
CA ASP A 95 -13.97 9.83 12.12
C ASP A 95 -13.20 8.87 11.20
N ARG A 96 -13.91 8.02 10.46
CA ARG A 96 -13.34 7.16 9.42
C ARG A 96 -12.64 7.94 8.30
N ASP A 97 -13.19 9.09 7.89
CA ASP A 97 -12.56 9.93 6.87
C ASP A 97 -11.22 10.50 7.39
N ILE A 98 -11.15 10.81 8.70
CA ILE A 98 -9.93 11.28 9.37
C ILE A 98 -8.91 10.16 9.46
N GLU A 99 -9.31 8.96 9.88
CA GLU A 99 -8.44 7.78 9.97
C GLU A 99 -7.83 7.43 8.61
N PHE A 100 -8.64 7.48 7.55
CA PHE A 100 -8.17 7.28 6.18
C PHE A 100 -7.14 8.32 5.74
N VAL A 101 -7.41 9.62 5.99
CA VAL A 101 -6.48 10.71 5.61
C VAL A 101 -5.17 10.64 6.41
N THR A 102 -5.24 10.27 7.69
CA THR A 102 -4.07 10.18 8.58
C THR A 102 -3.25 8.91 8.40
N GLY A 103 -3.81 7.88 7.75
CA GLY A 103 -3.12 6.60 7.56
C GLY A 103 -3.06 5.74 8.82
N ASN A 104 -3.87 6.05 9.84
CA ASN A 104 -4.02 5.25 11.06
C ASN A 104 -5.06 4.14 10.93
N ASP A 105 -5.63 3.97 9.74
CA ASP A 105 -6.66 2.98 9.43
C ASP A 105 -6.17 1.57 9.82
N SER A 106 -6.86 0.94 10.77
CA SER A 106 -6.58 -0.43 11.24
C SER A 106 -6.81 -1.45 10.12
N CYS A 107 -7.59 -1.09 9.10
CA CYS A 107 -7.80 -1.83 7.87
C CYS A 107 -6.64 -1.64 6.88
N ASN A 108 -5.41 -2.01 7.27
CA ASN A 108 -4.28 -2.15 6.36
C ASN A 108 -4.33 -3.49 5.59
N SER A 109 -5.42 -3.74 4.87
CA SER A 109 -5.44 -4.78 3.84
C SER A 109 -5.33 -4.13 2.46
N ASP A 110 -4.36 -4.58 1.66
CA ASP A 110 -4.28 -4.32 0.21
C ASP A 110 -5.54 -4.86 -0.53
N GLU A 111 -6.48 -5.47 0.19
CA GLU A 111 -7.76 -6.02 -0.27
C GLU A 111 -8.91 -5.01 -0.22
N LEU A 112 -8.71 -3.79 0.31
CA LEU A 112 -9.74 -2.75 0.24
C LEU A 112 -10.07 -2.44 -1.22
N SER A 113 -11.35 -2.62 -1.59
CA SER A 113 -11.89 -2.26 -2.90
C SER A 113 -11.57 -0.79 -3.22
N GLU A 114 -11.43 -0.43 -4.50
CA GLU A 114 -11.12 0.95 -4.90
C GLU A 114 -12.14 1.97 -4.36
N HIS A 115 -13.36 1.52 -4.08
CA HIS A 115 -14.45 2.34 -3.56
C HIS A 115 -14.27 2.66 -2.07
N GLN A 116 -13.67 1.74 -1.30
CA GLN A 116 -13.28 1.97 0.09
C GLN A 116 -12.13 2.98 0.24
N LYS A 117 -11.54 3.48 -0.85
CA LYS A 117 -10.51 4.54 -0.82
C LYS A 117 -11.09 5.96 -0.98
N LEU A 118 -12.41 6.12 -1.09
CA LEU A 118 -13.07 7.42 -1.28
C LEU A 118 -13.48 8.06 0.05
N LEU A 119 -13.48 9.40 0.08
CA LEU A 119 -13.84 10.21 1.24
C LEU A 119 -15.35 10.52 1.30
N GLY A 120 -15.91 10.50 2.50
CA GLY A 120 -17.27 10.92 2.77
C GLY A 120 -18.28 9.77 2.77
N LEU A 121 -19.10 9.75 3.82
CA LEU A 121 -20.14 8.76 4.04
C LEU A 121 -21.55 9.31 3.89
N GLU A 122 -21.81 10.55 4.30
CA GLU A 122 -23.15 11.12 4.32
C GLU A 122 -23.23 12.49 3.65
N PHE A 123 -24.42 12.80 3.13
CA PHE A 123 -24.70 14.00 2.37
C PHE A 123 -26.14 14.48 2.56
N ALA A 124 -26.40 15.74 2.19
CA ALA A 124 -27.72 16.28 1.92
C ALA A 124 -27.70 17.12 0.64
N GLY A 125 -28.76 17.03 -0.15
CA GLY A 125 -28.81 17.60 -1.49
C GLY A 125 -30.19 17.56 -2.13
N VAL A 126 -30.21 17.80 -3.43
CA VAL A 126 -31.42 17.85 -4.24
C VAL A 126 -31.33 16.84 -5.37
N ARG A 127 -32.34 15.98 -5.51
CA ARG A 127 -32.41 14.99 -6.57
C ARG A 127 -32.75 15.67 -7.89
N ARG A 128 -31.95 15.43 -8.93
CA ARG A 128 -31.96 16.22 -10.16
C ARG A 128 -33.22 16.03 -11.01
N ASN A 129 -33.82 14.84 -10.98
CA ASN A 129 -34.98 14.50 -11.82
C ASN A 129 -36.29 15.15 -11.35
N ASN A 130 -36.49 15.33 -10.05
CA ASN A 130 -37.75 15.78 -9.46
C ASN A 130 -37.60 16.99 -8.52
N GLY A 131 -36.39 17.45 -8.23
CA GLY A 131 -36.13 18.56 -7.31
C GLY A 131 -36.33 18.22 -5.83
N GLU A 132 -36.44 16.94 -5.47
CA GLU A 132 -36.71 16.51 -4.11
C GLU A 132 -35.49 16.71 -3.21
N ARG A 133 -35.70 17.32 -2.04
CA ARG A 133 -34.69 17.49 -1.00
C ARG A 133 -34.49 16.17 -0.26
N VAL A 134 -33.27 15.65 -0.30
CA VAL A 134 -32.90 14.34 0.25
C VAL A 134 -31.65 14.44 1.13
N MET A 135 -31.59 13.56 2.13
CA MET A 135 -30.40 13.33 2.96
C MET A 135 -30.10 11.83 2.97
N GLY A 136 -28.83 11.45 2.94
CA GLY A 136 -28.50 10.04 2.78
C GLY A 136 -27.06 9.68 3.07
N ILE A 137 -26.80 8.38 2.93
CA ILE A 137 -25.51 7.72 3.12
C ILE A 137 -25.11 7.09 1.77
N SER A 138 -23.89 7.35 1.33
CA SER A 138 -23.31 6.70 0.15
C SER A 138 -22.78 5.32 0.53
N LEU A 139 -23.27 4.28 -0.14
CA LEU A 139 -22.85 2.89 0.08
C LEU A 139 -21.48 2.58 -0.53
N LYS A 140 -21.07 3.34 -1.55
CA LYS A 140 -19.75 3.19 -2.20
C LYS A 140 -18.75 4.25 -1.74
N PHE A 141 -19.03 4.92 -0.61
CA PHE A 141 -18.29 6.10 -0.14
C PHE A 141 -18.29 7.22 -1.19
N GLY A 142 -17.47 8.27 -1.02
CA GLY A 142 -17.40 9.37 -1.98
C GLY A 142 -18.49 10.42 -1.81
N ALA A 143 -19.12 10.52 -0.64
CA ALA A 143 -20.16 11.52 -0.39
C ALA A 143 -19.62 12.96 -0.29
N ILE A 144 -18.32 13.16 -0.01
CA ILE A 144 -17.66 14.47 -0.14
C ILE A 144 -17.39 14.70 -1.63
N ALA A 145 -18.47 14.94 -2.36
CA ALA A 145 -18.51 15.09 -3.81
C ALA A 145 -19.61 16.07 -4.21
N THR A 146 -19.53 16.55 -5.45
CA THR A 146 -20.51 17.45 -6.08
C THR A 146 -21.81 16.75 -6.46
N HIS A 147 -21.75 15.44 -6.68
CA HIS A 147 -22.84 14.59 -7.12
C HIS A 147 -22.69 13.21 -6.48
N VAL A 148 -23.82 12.56 -6.18
CA VAL A 148 -23.86 11.17 -5.73
C VAL A 148 -24.93 10.43 -6.53
N GLU A 149 -24.71 9.16 -6.82
CA GLU A 149 -25.68 8.31 -7.50
C GLU A 149 -26.69 7.74 -6.50
N ALA A 150 -27.97 7.94 -6.76
CA ALA A 150 -29.05 7.48 -5.86
C ALA A 150 -29.10 5.96 -5.76
N SER A 151 -28.77 5.23 -6.83
CA SER A 151 -28.70 3.76 -6.85
C SER A 151 -27.67 3.18 -5.89
N ASN A 152 -26.63 3.95 -5.56
CA ASN A 152 -25.57 3.57 -4.62
C ASN A 152 -25.74 4.25 -3.26
N SER A 153 -26.97 4.65 -2.88
CA SER A 153 -27.22 5.40 -1.65
C SER A 153 -28.44 4.88 -0.91
N ILE A 154 -28.41 4.98 0.43
CA ILE A 154 -29.60 4.92 1.27
C ILE A 154 -29.96 6.35 1.63
N PHE A 155 -31.17 6.81 1.28
CA PHE A 155 -31.56 8.20 1.51
C PHE A 155 -33.02 8.32 1.95
N TRP A 156 -33.30 9.44 2.61
CA TRP A 156 -34.61 9.82 3.12
C TRP A 156 -34.97 11.22 2.64
N LYS A 157 -36.27 11.48 2.52
CA LYS A 157 -36.78 12.82 2.23
C LYS A 157 -36.48 13.77 3.41
N VAL A 158 -36.01 14.96 3.10
CA VAL A 158 -35.77 15.99 4.11
C VAL A 158 -37.11 16.60 4.54
N PRO A 159 -37.42 16.66 5.85
CA PRO A 159 -38.60 17.34 6.36
C PRO A 159 -38.66 18.81 5.91
N GLU A 160 -39.86 19.32 5.62
CA GLU A 160 -40.04 20.68 5.06
C GLU A 160 -39.45 21.79 5.94
N LEU A 161 -39.50 21.60 7.26
CA LEU A 161 -38.99 22.57 8.24
C LEU A 161 -37.47 22.54 8.42
N TRP A 162 -36.77 21.54 7.86
CA TRP A 162 -35.32 21.41 8.02
C TRP A 162 -34.60 22.06 6.86
N THR A 163 -33.54 22.77 7.16
CA THR A 163 -32.53 23.17 6.18
C THR A 163 -31.71 21.94 5.72
N LEU A 164 -31.09 22.02 4.54
CA LEU A 164 -30.19 20.93 4.10
C LEU A 164 -28.93 20.84 4.97
N GLU A 165 -28.53 21.93 5.62
CA GLU A 165 -27.45 21.95 6.61
C GLU A 165 -27.81 21.07 7.81
N GLU A 166 -29.00 21.28 8.39
CA GLU A 166 -29.52 20.46 9.49
C GLU A 166 -29.67 19.00 9.06
N ALA A 167 -30.20 18.76 7.84
CA ALA A 167 -30.40 17.42 7.31
C ALA A 167 -29.08 16.65 7.11
N ALA A 168 -27.99 17.32 6.72
CA ALA A 168 -26.69 16.67 6.52
C ALA A 168 -26.05 16.10 7.79
N SER A 169 -26.57 16.45 8.97
CA SER A 169 -26.05 16.02 10.27
C SER A 169 -26.67 14.73 10.81
N VAL A 170 -27.66 14.17 10.10
CA VAL A 170 -28.56 13.11 10.60
C VAL A 170 -28.23 11.70 10.08
N PRO A 171 -28.00 11.47 8.78
CA PRO A 171 -28.09 10.14 8.18
C PRO A 171 -27.25 9.07 8.88
N LEU A 172 -25.93 9.24 8.96
CA LEU A 172 -25.01 8.20 9.44
C LEU A 172 -25.18 7.93 10.93
N ALA A 173 -25.21 9.00 11.74
CA ALA A 173 -25.28 8.87 13.20
C ALA A 173 -26.55 8.13 13.63
N TYR A 174 -27.71 8.51 13.09
CA TYR A 174 -28.95 7.82 13.39
C TYR A 174 -28.99 6.42 12.78
N TYR A 175 -28.54 6.24 11.54
CA TYR A 175 -28.50 4.91 10.91
C TYR A 175 -27.70 3.89 11.75
N ILE A 176 -26.53 4.28 12.26
CA ILE A 176 -25.72 3.44 13.14
C ILE A 176 -26.48 3.13 14.43
N VAL A 177 -27.09 4.14 15.08
CA VAL A 177 -27.87 3.93 16.32
C VAL A 177 -29.06 3.00 16.11
N TYR A 178 -29.82 3.17 15.02
CA TYR A 178 -30.95 2.30 14.72
C TYR A 178 -30.49 0.87 14.41
N SER A 179 -29.43 0.73 13.60
CA SER A 179 -28.78 -0.56 13.32
C SER A 179 -28.24 -1.23 14.57
N SER A 180 -27.81 -0.43 15.56
CA SER A 180 -27.30 -0.89 16.84
C SER A 180 -28.38 -1.42 17.77
N LEU A 181 -29.43 -0.64 17.96
CA LEU A 181 -30.43 -0.91 18.99
C LEU A 181 -31.55 -1.84 18.53
N PHE A 182 -31.95 -1.79 17.25
CA PHE A 182 -33.17 -2.46 16.77
C PHE A 182 -32.95 -3.70 15.91
N ASN A 183 -31.73 -3.96 15.43
CA ASN A 183 -31.47 -5.06 14.49
C ASN A 183 -31.71 -6.47 15.06
N SER A 184 -31.66 -6.67 16.38
CA SER A 184 -31.71 -8.02 16.97
C SER A 184 -32.45 -8.09 18.31
N GLY A 185 -33.29 -7.09 18.60
CA GLY A 185 -34.08 -7.06 19.82
C GLY A 185 -34.95 -5.81 19.94
N THR A 186 -36.01 -5.89 20.74
CA THR A 186 -36.87 -4.75 21.04
C THR A 186 -36.25 -3.92 22.17
N VAL A 187 -35.98 -2.65 21.90
CA VAL A 187 -35.72 -1.65 22.94
C VAL A 187 -36.97 -1.54 23.80
N LYS A 188 -36.85 -1.79 25.11
CA LYS A 188 -37.97 -1.73 26.04
C LYS A 188 -37.89 -0.45 26.87
N SER A 189 -39.00 0.29 26.92
CA SER A 189 -39.13 1.47 27.78
C SER A 189 -38.86 1.13 29.25
N GLY A 190 -38.24 2.05 29.98
CA GLY A 190 -37.86 1.89 31.40
C GLY A 190 -36.57 1.09 31.65
N LYS A 191 -35.84 0.73 30.59
CA LYS A 191 -34.51 0.11 30.67
C LYS A 191 -33.39 1.15 30.71
N THR A 192 -32.20 0.74 31.10
CA THR A 192 -31.02 1.62 31.25
C THR A 192 -30.03 1.46 30.10
N ILE A 193 -29.42 2.55 29.63
CA ILE A 193 -28.38 2.54 28.58
C ILE A 193 -27.17 3.37 28.99
N LEU A 194 -25.96 2.85 28.75
CA LEU A 194 -24.71 3.62 28.82
C LEU A 194 -24.24 3.98 27.41
N ILE A 195 -24.13 5.28 27.14
CA ILE A 195 -23.71 5.85 25.85
C ILE A 195 -22.33 6.49 26.04
N HIS A 196 -21.30 5.93 25.41
CA HIS A 196 -19.99 6.57 25.41
C HIS A 196 -19.94 7.78 24.47
N SER A 197 -19.06 8.74 24.79
CA SER A 197 -18.89 9.96 24.00
C SER A 197 -20.18 10.72 23.70
N GLY A 198 -21.05 10.91 24.72
CA GLY A 198 -22.41 11.45 24.53
C GLY A 198 -22.47 12.86 23.93
N SER A 199 -21.36 13.62 24.00
CA SER A 199 -21.26 14.96 23.41
C SER A 199 -21.03 14.97 21.91
N ASP A 200 -20.64 13.83 21.35
CA ASP A 200 -20.23 13.73 19.95
C ASP A 200 -21.50 13.43 19.13
N ASP A 201 -21.41 13.45 17.81
CA ASP A 201 -22.58 13.31 16.93
C ASP A 201 -23.35 11.99 17.14
N LEU A 202 -22.66 10.85 17.11
CA LEU A 202 -23.25 9.53 17.37
C LEU A 202 -23.83 9.46 18.78
N GLY A 203 -23.13 9.99 19.77
CA GLY A 203 -23.58 10.03 21.16
C GLY A 203 -24.85 10.87 21.35
N GLN A 204 -24.93 12.02 20.69
CA GLN A 204 -26.13 12.87 20.71
C GLN A 204 -27.31 12.21 20.01
N ALA A 205 -27.10 11.56 18.86
CA ALA A 205 -28.15 10.79 18.19
C ALA A 205 -28.66 9.64 19.07
N ALA A 206 -27.75 8.91 19.71
CA ALA A 206 -28.09 7.84 20.64
C ALA A 206 -28.90 8.33 21.85
N ILE A 207 -28.58 9.53 22.36
CA ILE A 207 -29.33 10.16 23.46
C ILE A 207 -30.75 10.53 23.00
N GLU A 208 -30.92 11.16 21.83
CA GLU A 208 -32.24 11.53 21.31
C GLU A 208 -33.14 10.29 21.11
N VAL A 209 -32.58 9.23 20.50
CA VAL A 209 -33.29 7.95 20.35
C VAL A 209 -33.60 7.34 21.71
N ALA A 210 -32.65 7.31 22.64
CA ALA A 210 -32.88 6.73 23.97
C ALA A 210 -33.97 7.46 24.75
N LEU A 211 -34.01 8.79 24.69
CA LEU A 211 -35.06 9.61 25.30
C LEU A 211 -36.42 9.32 24.65
N ALA A 212 -36.49 9.26 23.32
CA ALA A 212 -37.73 8.99 22.58
C ALA A 212 -38.34 7.61 22.89
N TYR A 213 -37.51 6.64 23.27
CA TYR A 213 -37.93 5.28 23.66
C TYR A 213 -38.02 5.07 25.17
N GLY A 214 -37.87 6.13 25.98
CA GLY A 214 -38.08 6.08 27.43
C GLY A 214 -37.00 5.30 28.19
N LEU A 215 -35.76 5.31 27.71
CA LEU A 215 -34.61 4.71 28.40
C LEU A 215 -34.04 5.69 29.45
N GLU A 216 -33.55 5.14 30.56
CA GLU A 216 -32.74 5.88 31.52
C GLU A 216 -31.28 5.93 31.04
N ILE A 217 -30.73 7.14 30.93
CA ILE A 217 -29.45 7.37 30.25
C ILE A 217 -28.31 7.56 31.25
N PHE A 218 -27.24 6.82 30.99
CA PHE A 218 -25.89 7.03 31.50
C PHE A 218 -25.00 7.43 30.32
N THR A 219 -24.09 8.38 30.54
CA THR A 219 -23.18 8.79 29.47
C THR A 219 -21.81 9.21 29.98
N THR A 220 -20.83 9.23 29.08
CA THR A 220 -19.48 9.72 29.34
C THR A 220 -19.08 10.79 28.34
N VAL A 221 -18.23 11.72 28.76
CA VAL A 221 -17.74 12.83 27.92
C VAL A 221 -16.24 13.10 28.11
N ASN A 222 -15.60 13.61 27.06
CA ASN A 222 -14.13 13.76 27.02
C ASN A 222 -13.60 14.93 27.86
N SER A 223 -14.43 15.95 28.13
CA SER A 223 -14.03 17.15 28.87
C SER A 223 -15.16 17.76 29.71
N GLN A 224 -14.79 18.67 30.61
CA GLN A 224 -15.76 19.45 31.39
C GLN A 224 -16.60 20.40 30.50
N LYS A 225 -16.05 20.86 29.37
CA LYS A 225 -16.78 21.65 28.38
C LYS A 225 -17.91 20.82 27.76
N ASN A 226 -17.59 19.60 27.32
CA ASN A 226 -18.56 18.63 26.79
C ASN A 226 -19.64 18.29 27.83
N LYS A 227 -19.26 18.13 29.11
CA LYS A 227 -20.21 17.91 30.21
C LYS A 227 -21.21 19.05 30.37
N ARG A 228 -20.73 20.30 30.38
CA ARG A 228 -21.59 21.49 30.51
C ARG A 228 -22.55 21.61 29.32
N PHE A 229 -22.06 21.32 28.12
CA PHE A 229 -22.88 21.29 26.91
C PHE A 229 -24.03 20.28 27.04
N LEU A 230 -23.74 19.02 27.41
CA LEU A 230 -24.78 18.00 27.57
C LEU A 230 -25.81 18.35 28.64
N ILE A 231 -25.37 18.88 29.79
CA ILE A 231 -26.30 19.28 30.86
C ILE A 231 -27.25 20.38 30.36
N LYS A 232 -26.75 21.33 29.56
CA LYS A 232 -27.56 22.40 28.99
C LYS A 232 -28.54 21.89 27.93
N LYS A 233 -28.09 20.99 27.05
CA LYS A 233 -28.89 20.47 25.93
C LYS A 233 -29.92 19.44 26.38
N TYR A 234 -29.56 18.56 27.31
CA TYR A 234 -30.38 17.45 27.79
C TYR A 234 -30.59 17.54 29.31
N PRO A 235 -31.41 18.48 29.80
CA PRO A 235 -31.65 18.67 31.23
C PRO A 235 -32.34 17.46 31.89
N MET A 236 -32.96 16.59 31.08
CA MET A 236 -33.59 15.34 31.54
C MET A 236 -32.56 14.29 32.00
N ILE A 237 -31.29 14.40 31.60
CA ILE A 237 -30.23 13.49 32.04
C ILE A 237 -29.73 13.96 33.41
N SER A 238 -29.80 13.08 34.41
CA SER A 238 -29.27 13.35 35.74
C SER A 238 -27.77 13.65 35.68
N ILE A 239 -27.33 14.76 36.30
CA ILE A 239 -25.92 15.16 36.38
C ILE A 239 -25.04 14.05 36.98
N LYS A 240 -25.63 13.23 37.87
CA LYS A 240 -24.97 12.09 38.52
C LYS A 240 -24.64 10.96 37.54
N ASN A 241 -25.34 10.88 36.40
CA ASN A 241 -25.20 9.85 35.38
C ASN A 241 -24.22 10.26 34.25
N ILE A 242 -23.54 11.41 34.37
CA ILE A 242 -22.58 11.91 33.37
C ILE A 242 -21.14 11.79 33.91
N GLY A 243 -20.38 10.84 33.36
CA GLY A 243 -18.99 10.55 33.70
C GLY A 243 -17.98 11.23 32.75
N ILE A 244 -16.68 11.20 33.10
CA ILE A 244 -15.60 11.70 32.23
C ILE A 244 -14.78 10.51 31.69
N THR A 245 -14.57 10.47 30.38
CA THR A 245 -14.00 9.32 29.63
C THR A 245 -12.48 9.17 29.71
N ARG A 246 -11.77 10.09 30.40
CA ARG A 246 -10.30 10.05 30.55
C ARG A 246 -9.79 8.92 31.44
N ASN A 247 -10.67 8.26 32.20
CA ASN A 247 -10.30 7.13 33.05
C ASN A 247 -11.48 6.17 33.19
N ILE A 248 -11.24 5.01 33.79
CA ILE A 248 -12.24 3.96 34.05
C ILE A 248 -13.18 4.29 35.23
N LYS A 249 -13.18 5.52 35.77
CA LYS A 249 -14.04 5.86 36.94
C LYS A 249 -15.53 5.88 36.60
N PHE A 250 -15.90 5.94 35.32
CA PHE A 250 -17.30 5.83 34.90
C PHE A 250 -17.92 4.49 35.31
N GLU A 251 -17.12 3.42 35.43
CA GLU A 251 -17.57 2.12 35.93
C GLU A 251 -18.15 2.24 37.34
N LYS A 252 -17.43 2.93 38.25
CA LYS A 252 -17.89 3.19 39.61
C LYS A 252 -19.15 4.07 39.65
N MET A 253 -19.26 5.04 38.74
CA MET A 253 -20.45 5.88 38.62
C MET A 253 -21.67 5.04 38.24
N VAL A 254 -21.54 4.18 37.24
CA VAL A 254 -22.62 3.30 36.79
C VAL A 254 -23.06 2.38 37.93
N PHE A 255 -22.14 1.68 38.58
CA PHE A 255 -22.50 0.78 39.68
C PHE A 255 -23.11 1.49 40.88
N LYS A 256 -22.62 2.70 41.23
CA LYS A 256 -23.17 3.48 42.34
C LYS A 256 -24.61 3.89 42.09
N ASN A 257 -24.92 4.32 40.87
CA ASN A 257 -26.25 4.84 40.52
C ASN A 257 -27.22 3.74 40.05
N THR A 258 -26.72 2.53 39.77
CA THR A 258 -27.55 1.35 39.45
C THR A 258 -27.65 0.36 40.60
N ASN A 259 -27.24 0.74 41.81
CA ASN A 259 -27.21 -0.13 43.01
C ASN A 259 -26.51 -1.48 42.76
N GLY A 260 -25.39 -1.45 42.04
CA GLY A 260 -24.60 -2.64 41.72
C GLY A 260 -25.13 -3.49 40.54
N LYS A 261 -26.28 -3.13 39.94
CA LYS A 261 -26.91 -3.91 38.88
C LYS A 261 -26.20 -3.79 37.53
N GLY A 262 -25.63 -2.64 37.22
CA GLY A 262 -25.16 -2.28 35.86
C GLY A 262 -26.29 -1.78 34.96
N VAL A 263 -25.99 -1.62 33.66
CA VAL A 263 -26.93 -1.11 32.64
C VAL A 263 -27.40 -2.20 31.67
N ASP A 264 -28.63 -2.10 31.16
CA ASP A 264 -29.21 -3.09 30.26
C ASP A 264 -28.59 -3.02 28.84
N TYR A 265 -28.21 -1.83 28.38
CA TYR A 265 -27.56 -1.61 27.08
C TYR A 265 -26.27 -0.80 27.24
N VAL A 266 -25.23 -1.12 26.47
CA VAL A 266 -24.00 -0.31 26.37
C VAL A 266 -23.72 -0.06 24.90
N LEU A 267 -23.60 1.21 24.51
CA LEU A 267 -23.11 1.65 23.21
C LEU A 267 -21.68 2.17 23.37
N ASN A 268 -20.72 1.38 22.91
CA ASN A 268 -19.29 1.59 23.08
C ASN A 268 -18.63 2.14 21.80
N THR A 269 -17.78 3.14 22.01
CA THR A 269 -16.89 3.74 21.01
C THR A 269 -15.45 3.84 21.55
N LEU A 270 -15.16 3.21 22.68
CA LEU A 270 -13.87 3.30 23.37
C LEU A 270 -13.06 2.02 23.17
N SER A 271 -11.74 2.14 23.18
CA SER A 271 -10.80 1.01 23.05
C SER A 271 -10.07 0.66 24.35
N GLY A 272 -9.37 -0.49 24.35
CA GLY A 272 -8.46 -0.93 25.42
C GLY A 272 -9.12 -1.12 26.79
N ASP A 273 -8.46 -0.68 27.86
CA ASP A 273 -8.96 -0.85 29.24
C ASP A 273 -10.38 -0.28 29.46
N LYS A 274 -10.73 0.78 28.73
CA LYS A 274 -12.06 1.41 28.81
C LYS A 274 -13.12 0.53 28.19
N LEU A 275 -12.84 -0.16 27.09
CA LEU A 275 -13.72 -1.16 26.49
C LEU A 275 -14.02 -2.26 27.51
N HIS A 276 -13.00 -2.83 28.14
CA HIS A 276 -13.18 -3.87 29.15
C HIS A 276 -13.99 -3.38 30.36
N ALA A 277 -13.79 -2.13 30.81
CA ALA A 277 -14.60 -1.52 31.86
C ALA A 277 -16.07 -1.35 31.46
N SER A 278 -16.31 -1.02 30.19
CA SER A 278 -17.66 -0.86 29.63
C SER A 278 -18.41 -2.19 29.57
N ILE A 279 -17.73 -3.28 29.22
CA ILE A 279 -18.32 -4.64 29.24
C ILE A 279 -18.70 -5.05 30.67
N ARG A 280 -17.88 -4.71 31.68
CA ARG A 280 -18.22 -5.00 33.09
C ARG A 280 -19.47 -4.25 33.56
N CYS A 281 -19.75 -3.07 33.00
CA CYS A 281 -20.94 -2.28 33.32
C CYS A 281 -22.26 -2.92 32.85
N VAL A 282 -22.20 -3.92 31.96
CA VAL A 282 -23.40 -4.58 31.44
C VAL A 282 -24.08 -5.39 32.55
N ALA A 283 -25.40 -5.22 32.67
CA ALA A 283 -26.26 -5.93 33.59
C ALA A 283 -26.49 -7.39 33.14
N LYS A 284 -27.13 -8.18 34.01
CA LYS A 284 -27.57 -9.53 33.65
C LYS A 284 -28.58 -9.46 32.48
N ASP A 285 -28.39 -10.32 31.48
CA ASP A 285 -29.20 -10.37 30.24
C ASP A 285 -29.12 -9.08 29.40
N GLY A 286 -28.11 -8.24 29.64
CA GLY A 286 -27.89 -6.99 28.92
C GLY A 286 -27.17 -7.17 27.57
N VAL A 287 -27.12 -6.10 26.79
CA VAL A 287 -26.51 -6.07 25.46
C VAL A 287 -25.35 -5.07 25.42
N PHE A 288 -24.18 -5.53 25.04
CA PHE A 288 -23.02 -4.73 24.72
C PHE A 288 -22.91 -4.56 23.21
N ILE A 289 -22.78 -3.31 22.75
CA ILE A 289 -22.70 -2.96 21.33
C ILE A 289 -21.41 -2.16 21.14
N ASP A 290 -20.51 -2.67 20.30
CA ASP A 290 -19.29 -1.98 19.88
C ASP A 290 -19.43 -1.48 18.44
N VAL A 291 -19.09 -0.21 18.22
CA VAL A 291 -19.25 0.47 16.91
C VAL A 291 -17.91 0.71 16.21
N GLY A 292 -16.78 0.58 16.91
CA GLY A 292 -15.45 0.88 16.35
C GLY A 292 -14.62 -0.34 15.95
N ASP A 293 -15.26 -1.52 15.83
CA ASP A 293 -14.61 -2.81 15.58
C ASP A 293 -13.31 -3.01 16.37
N HIS A 294 -13.38 -2.71 17.68
CA HIS A 294 -12.20 -2.71 18.52
C HIS A 294 -11.80 -4.14 18.86
N ASP A 295 -10.50 -4.38 19.02
CA ASP A 295 -9.99 -5.68 19.45
C ASP A 295 -10.59 -6.08 20.81
N MET A 296 -11.33 -7.19 20.81
CA MET A 296 -11.96 -7.81 21.98
C MET A 296 -11.08 -8.90 22.61
N SER A 297 -9.83 -9.06 22.14
CA SER A 297 -8.88 -10.01 22.71
C SER A 297 -8.62 -9.73 24.20
N GLY A 298 -8.41 -10.79 25.00
CA GLY A 298 -8.21 -10.66 26.44
C GLY A 298 -9.49 -10.40 27.25
N LEU A 299 -10.68 -10.59 26.68
CA LEU A 299 -11.95 -10.47 27.41
C LEU A 299 -12.02 -11.44 28.60
N ASP A 300 -12.35 -10.90 29.78
CA ASP A 300 -12.61 -11.71 30.98
C ASP A 300 -13.91 -12.52 30.81
N THR A 301 -13.79 -13.80 30.48
CA THR A 301 -14.92 -14.72 30.23
C THR A 301 -15.90 -14.84 31.40
N ARG A 302 -15.53 -14.42 32.62
CA ARG A 302 -16.45 -14.37 33.77
C ARG A 302 -17.64 -13.44 33.52
N VAL A 303 -17.50 -12.42 32.67
CA VAL A 303 -18.60 -11.52 32.31
C VAL A 303 -19.73 -12.25 31.57
N LEU A 304 -19.42 -13.34 30.87
CA LEU A 304 -20.43 -14.15 30.16
C LEU A 304 -21.38 -14.89 31.11
N LYS A 305 -21.01 -15.08 32.39
CA LYS A 305 -21.92 -15.62 33.42
C LYS A 305 -23.16 -14.75 33.64
N LYS A 306 -23.10 -13.47 33.24
CA LYS A 306 -24.23 -12.55 33.25
C LYS A 306 -25.20 -12.77 32.07
N ARG A 307 -24.91 -13.71 31.15
CA ARG A 307 -25.69 -13.97 29.92
C ARG A 307 -25.81 -12.71 29.04
N ILE A 308 -24.71 -11.98 28.92
CA ILE A 308 -24.66 -10.78 28.08
C ILE A 308 -24.65 -11.16 26.60
N PHE A 309 -25.25 -10.31 25.77
CA PHE A 309 -25.12 -10.36 24.32
C PHE A 309 -24.06 -9.36 23.89
N ILE A 310 -23.07 -9.77 23.12
CA ILE A 310 -22.04 -8.88 22.55
C ILE A 310 -22.30 -8.75 21.05
N LYS A 311 -22.35 -7.52 20.55
CA LYS A 311 -22.55 -7.19 19.14
C LYS A 311 -21.43 -6.26 18.69
N SER A 312 -20.75 -6.61 17.60
CA SER A 312 -19.91 -5.67 16.86
C SER A 312 -20.71 -5.12 15.67
N ILE A 313 -20.48 -3.87 15.33
CA ILE A 313 -21.10 -3.19 14.19
C ILE A 313 -20.00 -2.58 13.36
N VAL A 314 -19.78 -3.20 12.21
CA VAL A 314 -18.85 -2.74 11.19
C VAL A 314 -19.66 -2.11 10.08
N PHE A 315 -19.39 -0.84 9.74
CA PHE A 315 -20.19 -0.12 8.76
C PHE A 315 -20.17 -0.79 7.38
N GLU A 316 -19.02 -1.31 6.98
CA GLU A 316 -18.81 -2.03 5.72
C GLU A 316 -19.73 -3.23 5.58
N GLU A 317 -19.91 -4.01 6.66
CA GLU A 317 -20.84 -5.16 6.67
C GLU A 317 -22.32 -4.71 6.58
N LEU A 318 -22.66 -3.54 7.13
CA LEU A 318 -24.01 -2.99 7.03
C LEU A 318 -24.38 -2.63 5.59
N VAL A 319 -23.40 -2.27 4.76
CA VAL A 319 -23.65 -1.84 3.38
C VAL A 319 -24.11 -3.01 2.49
N GLU A 320 -23.63 -4.23 2.76
CA GLU A 320 -23.88 -5.40 1.90
C GLU A 320 -25.26 -6.07 2.14
N ASP A 321 -25.86 -5.87 3.31
CA ASP A 321 -27.14 -6.51 3.70
C ASP A 321 -28.37 -5.71 3.26
N THR A 322 -28.80 -5.93 2.02
CA THR A 322 -29.93 -5.21 1.41
C THR A 322 -31.27 -5.37 2.14
N GLU A 323 -31.56 -6.52 2.75
CA GLU A 323 -32.83 -6.74 3.46
C GLU A 323 -32.85 -6.03 4.80
N ARG A 324 -31.73 -6.10 5.54
CA ARG A 324 -31.56 -5.33 6.78
C ARG A 324 -31.66 -3.83 6.53
N ASN A 325 -31.06 -3.35 5.44
CA ASN A 325 -31.06 -1.93 5.08
C ASN A 325 -32.47 -1.41 4.87
N LYS A 326 -33.37 -2.21 4.25
CA LYS A 326 -34.79 -1.86 4.12
C LYS A 326 -35.50 -1.75 5.47
N ILE A 327 -35.23 -2.66 6.40
CA ILE A 327 -35.87 -2.64 7.73
C ILE A 327 -35.44 -1.38 8.50
N ILE A 328 -34.15 -1.09 8.54
CA ILE A 328 -33.62 0.08 9.23
C ILE A 328 -34.09 1.37 8.55
N HIS A 329 -34.08 1.42 7.22
CA HIS A 329 -34.56 2.57 6.45
C HIS A 329 -36.01 2.92 6.81
N ASN A 330 -36.91 1.93 6.81
CA ASN A 330 -38.32 2.11 7.18
C ASN A 330 -38.51 2.57 8.63
N LEU A 331 -37.69 2.07 9.57
CA LEU A 331 -37.73 2.50 10.97
C LEU A 331 -37.30 3.96 11.13
N VAL A 332 -36.21 4.35 10.47
CA VAL A 332 -35.72 5.74 10.46
C VAL A 332 -36.77 6.66 9.83
N GLU A 333 -37.38 6.27 8.70
CA GLU A 333 -38.41 7.05 8.03
C GLU A 333 -39.64 7.29 8.91
N LYS A 334 -40.11 6.23 9.58
CA LYS A 334 -41.24 6.32 10.53
C LYS A 334 -40.93 7.28 11.68
N ASP A 335 -39.76 7.15 12.29
CA ASP A 335 -39.39 7.95 13.45
C ASP A 335 -39.06 9.40 13.09
N LEU A 336 -38.53 9.62 11.89
CA LEU A 336 -38.39 10.94 11.27
C LEU A 336 -39.75 11.62 11.12
N ALA A 337 -40.74 10.92 10.54
CA ALA A 337 -42.10 11.45 10.37
C ALA A 337 -42.80 11.74 11.71
N SER A 338 -42.51 10.97 12.76
CA SER A 338 -43.06 11.20 14.11
C SER A 338 -42.36 12.29 14.92
N GLY A 339 -41.30 12.91 14.38
CA GLY A 339 -40.52 13.95 15.06
C GLY A 339 -39.62 13.46 16.20
N ARG A 340 -39.34 12.15 16.25
CA ARG A 340 -38.40 11.54 17.23
C ARG A 340 -36.95 11.84 16.88
N ILE A 341 -36.64 11.88 15.59
CA ILE A 341 -35.32 12.22 15.07
C ILE A 341 -35.20 13.74 14.97
N LYS A 342 -34.09 14.30 15.46
CA LYS A 342 -33.80 15.73 15.42
C LYS A 342 -32.43 16.01 14.79
N PRO A 343 -32.26 17.14 14.09
CA PRO A 343 -30.98 17.51 13.53
C PRO A 343 -29.95 17.79 14.63
N LEU A 344 -28.71 17.46 14.35
CA LEU A 344 -27.57 17.72 15.22
C LEU A 344 -26.96 19.07 14.86
N ARG A 345 -26.17 19.63 15.79
CA ARG A 345 -25.47 20.88 15.53
C ARG A 345 -24.29 20.62 14.60
N GLY A 346 -24.21 21.36 13.49
CA GLY A 346 -23.10 21.33 12.55
C GLY A 346 -22.24 22.59 12.60
N THR A 347 -20.94 22.44 12.37
CA THR A 347 -20.01 23.52 12.04
C THR A 347 -19.72 23.42 10.55
N VAL A 348 -20.08 24.46 9.80
CA VAL A 348 -19.97 24.50 8.34
C VAL A 348 -18.66 25.14 7.91
N PHE A 349 -17.95 24.45 7.03
CA PHE A 349 -16.80 24.95 6.26
C PHE A 349 -17.17 25.03 4.79
N LYS A 350 -16.52 25.93 4.05
CA LYS A 350 -16.66 25.98 2.59
C LYS A 350 -15.83 24.86 1.94
N ALA A 351 -16.16 24.52 0.70
CA ALA A 351 -15.42 23.49 -0.04
C ALA A 351 -13.91 23.79 -0.23
N ASP A 352 -13.50 25.07 -0.29
CA ASP A 352 -12.08 25.48 -0.37
C ASP A 352 -11.36 25.39 0.98
N GLU A 353 -12.10 25.28 2.07
CA GLU A 353 -11.59 25.16 3.44
C GLU A 353 -11.49 23.69 3.87
N ILE A 354 -11.46 22.74 2.93
CA ILE A 354 -11.45 21.29 3.22
C ILE A 354 -10.31 20.89 4.17
N GLN A 355 -9.12 21.47 4.01
CA GLN A 355 -7.97 21.18 4.89
C GLN A 355 -8.23 21.63 6.33
N GLU A 356 -8.80 22.83 6.50
CA GLU A 356 -9.18 23.37 7.81
C GLU A 356 -10.34 22.58 8.43
N ALA A 357 -11.27 22.12 7.61
CA ALA A 357 -12.38 21.27 8.05
C ALA A 357 -11.88 19.94 8.62
N PHE A 358 -10.94 19.26 7.94
CA PHE A 358 -10.32 18.03 8.44
C PHE A 358 -9.50 18.27 9.71
N ARG A 359 -8.70 19.34 9.78
CA ARG A 359 -7.97 19.73 11.00
C ARG A 359 -8.91 19.97 12.18
N TYR A 360 -10.00 20.69 11.95
CA TYR A 360 -11.02 20.93 12.97
C TYR A 360 -11.73 19.63 13.37
N ALA A 361 -12.01 18.74 12.42
CA ALA A 361 -12.65 17.45 12.67
C ALA A 361 -11.81 16.55 13.58
N SER A 362 -10.48 16.60 13.46
CA SER A 362 -9.53 15.82 14.28
C SER A 362 -9.39 16.29 15.74
N ILE A 363 -10.05 17.38 16.14
CA ILE A 363 -9.99 17.88 17.52
C ILE A 363 -10.85 16.98 18.45
N GLU A 364 -10.21 16.24 19.37
CA GLU A 364 -10.85 15.27 20.29
C GLU A 364 -11.99 15.82 21.18
N GLN A 365 -12.08 17.14 21.37
CA GLN A 365 -13.08 17.80 22.24
C GLN A 365 -14.18 18.52 21.44
N ARG A 366 -14.32 18.17 20.16
CA ARG A 366 -15.42 18.65 19.30
C ARG A 366 -16.77 18.21 19.87
N ILE A 367 -17.81 18.98 19.53
CA ILE A 367 -19.21 18.75 19.95
C ILE A 367 -20.12 18.67 18.72
N ASP A 368 -19.78 19.41 17.67
CA ASP A 368 -20.65 19.65 16.53
C ASP A 368 -20.17 18.84 15.32
N LYS A 369 -21.07 18.35 14.47
CA LYS A 369 -20.76 17.68 13.19
C LYS A 369 -19.95 18.61 12.29
N VAL A 370 -18.96 18.12 11.54
CA VAL A 370 -18.24 18.96 10.57
C VAL A 370 -18.87 18.79 9.20
N LEU A 371 -19.37 19.87 8.64
CA LEU A 371 -20.06 19.90 7.35
C LEU A 371 -19.26 20.71 6.34
N LEU A 372 -19.21 20.23 5.10
CA LEU A 372 -18.65 20.93 3.95
C LEU A 372 -19.79 21.42 3.06
N LYS A 373 -19.87 22.73 2.85
CA LYS A 373 -20.80 23.35 1.91
C LYS A 373 -20.22 23.33 0.50
N ILE A 374 -20.76 22.43 -0.33
CA ILE A 374 -20.28 22.15 -1.70
C ILE A 374 -20.95 23.07 -2.74
N ARG A 375 -22.22 23.43 -2.52
CA ARG A 375 -22.99 24.36 -3.35
C ARG A 375 -23.51 25.52 -2.54
N GLN A 376 -23.62 26.72 -3.13
CA GLN A 376 -24.08 27.89 -2.39
C GLN A 376 -25.59 27.85 -2.16
N ASN A 377 -26.35 27.50 -3.20
CA ASN A 377 -27.80 27.37 -3.18
C ASN A 377 -28.27 26.00 -3.70
N GLU A 378 -29.48 25.61 -3.33
CA GLU A 378 -30.15 24.36 -3.75
C GLU A 378 -30.31 24.27 -5.28
N SER A 379 -30.52 25.41 -5.95
CA SER A 379 -30.76 25.50 -7.39
C SER A 379 -29.48 25.65 -8.23
N ASP A 380 -28.30 25.72 -7.61
CA ASP A 380 -27.07 25.96 -8.35
C ASP A 380 -26.66 24.72 -9.17
N GLU A 381 -26.68 24.82 -10.49
CA GLU A 381 -26.20 23.74 -11.38
C GLU A 381 -24.67 23.56 -11.28
N LYS A 382 -23.93 24.65 -11.07
CA LYS A 382 -22.47 24.63 -10.93
C LYS A 382 -22.05 24.64 -9.46
N SER A 383 -20.96 23.96 -9.16
CA SER A 383 -20.38 23.82 -7.83
C SER A 383 -18.89 24.21 -7.85
N LEU A 384 -18.22 24.17 -6.69
CA LEU A 384 -16.76 24.33 -6.55
C LEU A 384 -16.18 25.52 -7.35
N LEU A 385 -16.25 26.72 -6.77
CA LEU A 385 -15.67 27.95 -7.35
C LEU A 385 -14.14 28.03 -7.14
N MET A 386 -13.42 26.93 -7.39
CA MET A 386 -12.00 26.74 -7.08
C MET A 386 -11.34 25.78 -8.06
N PRO A 387 -10.00 25.71 -8.11
CA PRO A 387 -9.30 24.75 -8.98
C PRO A 387 -9.65 23.30 -8.64
N VAL A 388 -9.95 22.52 -9.67
CA VAL A 388 -10.12 21.06 -9.56
C VAL A 388 -9.07 20.37 -10.42
N LEU A 389 -8.37 19.41 -9.83
CA LEU A 389 -7.37 18.60 -10.52
C LEU A 389 -8.08 17.63 -11.45
N GLN A 390 -7.73 17.71 -12.73
CA GLN A 390 -8.32 16.84 -13.74
C GLN A 390 -7.69 15.45 -13.65
N LYS A 391 -8.55 14.43 -13.64
CA LYS A 391 -8.25 13.01 -13.60
C LYS A 391 -8.99 12.32 -14.74
N VAL A 392 -8.32 11.36 -15.38
CA VAL A 392 -8.90 10.60 -16.49
C VAL A 392 -9.64 9.38 -15.94
N TYR A 393 -10.86 9.15 -16.43
CA TYR A 393 -11.68 7.98 -16.14
C TYR A 393 -12.30 7.44 -17.43
N PHE A 394 -12.62 6.15 -17.43
CA PHE A 394 -13.24 5.46 -18.55
C PHE A 394 -14.58 4.86 -18.12
N ASP A 395 -15.57 4.96 -19.00
CA ASP A 395 -16.85 4.29 -18.80
C ASP A 395 -16.66 2.77 -18.94
N SER A 396 -17.37 1.99 -18.11
CA SER A 396 -17.27 0.53 -18.14
C SER A 396 -17.77 -0.07 -19.46
N ASN A 397 -18.59 0.66 -20.22
CA ASN A 397 -19.09 0.25 -21.53
C ASN A 397 -18.11 0.53 -22.67
N GLU A 398 -17.13 1.40 -22.47
CA GLU A 398 -16.14 1.81 -23.46
C GLU A 398 -14.99 0.80 -23.57
N SER A 399 -14.42 0.68 -24.77
CA SER A 399 -13.27 -0.18 -25.06
C SER A 399 -11.99 0.62 -25.29
N ILE A 400 -10.87 0.05 -24.85
CA ILE A 400 -9.53 0.65 -24.98
C ILE A 400 -8.61 -0.28 -25.75
N ILE A 401 -7.89 0.27 -26.72
CA ILE A 401 -6.87 -0.44 -27.50
C ILE A 401 -5.49 -0.06 -26.95
N VAL A 402 -4.69 -1.06 -26.59
CA VAL A 402 -3.29 -0.89 -26.18
C VAL A 402 -2.40 -1.70 -27.11
N THR A 403 -1.68 -1.03 -28.03
CA THR A 403 -0.70 -1.72 -28.87
C THR A 403 0.60 -1.92 -28.10
N GLY A 404 1.23 -3.09 -28.25
CA GLY A 404 2.32 -3.46 -27.36
C GLY A 404 1.84 -3.71 -25.92
N GLY A 405 0.56 -4.04 -25.73
CA GLY A 405 -0.08 -4.18 -24.42
C GLY A 405 0.50 -5.30 -23.55
N LEU A 406 1.20 -6.26 -24.15
CA LEU A 406 1.91 -7.32 -23.42
C LEU A 406 3.39 -6.96 -23.09
N GLY A 407 3.87 -5.78 -23.46
CA GLY A 407 5.20 -5.29 -23.05
C GLY A 407 5.21 -4.83 -21.58
N GLY A 408 6.41 -4.62 -21.01
CA GLY A 408 6.57 -4.24 -19.59
C GLY A 408 5.69 -3.05 -19.17
N PHE A 409 5.80 -1.92 -19.88
CA PHE A 409 4.92 -0.76 -19.62
C PHE A 409 3.44 -1.06 -19.93
N GLY A 410 3.16 -1.78 -21.02
CA GLY A 410 1.80 -2.10 -21.45
C GLY A 410 1.00 -2.88 -20.40
N MET A 411 1.64 -3.88 -19.78
CA MET A 411 1.02 -4.69 -18.72
C MET A 411 0.72 -3.90 -17.45
N GLU A 412 1.45 -2.83 -17.19
CA GLU A 412 1.22 -1.97 -16.03
C GLU A 412 0.17 -0.91 -16.35
N MET A 413 0.14 -0.45 -17.61
CA MET A 413 -0.95 0.36 -18.13
C MET A 413 -2.30 -0.36 -18.05
N THR A 414 -2.38 -1.68 -18.21
CA THR A 414 -3.68 -2.39 -18.06
C THR A 414 -4.22 -2.29 -16.63
N GLU A 415 -3.37 -2.33 -15.60
CA GLU A 415 -3.81 -2.13 -14.22
C GLU A 415 -4.21 -0.67 -13.98
N TRP A 416 -3.45 0.28 -14.52
CA TRP A 416 -3.84 1.69 -14.45
C TRP A 416 -5.20 1.93 -15.12
N LEU A 417 -5.42 1.42 -16.33
CA LEU A 417 -6.70 1.53 -17.04
C LEU A 417 -7.85 0.91 -16.23
N TYR A 418 -7.62 -0.27 -15.64
CA TYR A 418 -8.60 -0.93 -14.77
C TYR A 418 -8.97 -0.03 -13.58
N SER A 419 -7.97 0.58 -12.92
CA SER A 419 -8.18 1.51 -11.80
C SER A 419 -8.89 2.81 -12.19
N LYS A 420 -8.86 3.17 -13.47
CA LYS A 420 -9.61 4.31 -14.03
C LYS A 420 -11.03 3.95 -14.47
N GLY A 421 -11.50 2.74 -14.19
CA GLY A 421 -12.86 2.28 -14.51
C GLY A 421 -12.97 1.50 -15.82
N CYS A 422 -11.89 1.32 -16.58
CA CYS A 422 -11.94 0.54 -17.81
C CYS A 422 -12.26 -0.93 -17.51
N ARG A 423 -13.20 -1.51 -18.25
CA ARG A 423 -13.59 -2.92 -18.13
C ARG A 423 -13.45 -3.70 -19.43
N LYS A 424 -13.07 -3.05 -20.54
CA LYS A 424 -12.96 -3.68 -21.86
C LYS A 424 -11.67 -3.25 -22.55
N MET A 425 -10.76 -4.19 -22.80
CA MET A 425 -9.42 -3.92 -23.31
C MET A 425 -9.06 -4.86 -24.46
N ILE A 426 -8.47 -4.30 -25.51
CA ILE A 426 -7.80 -5.05 -26.57
C ILE A 426 -6.29 -4.81 -26.46
N LEU A 427 -5.53 -5.88 -26.21
CA LEU A 427 -4.08 -5.83 -26.10
C LEU A 427 -3.45 -6.41 -27.37
N SER A 428 -2.81 -5.57 -28.17
CA SER A 428 -2.11 -6.04 -29.37
C SER A 428 -0.69 -6.47 -29.06
N SER A 429 -0.32 -7.67 -29.54
CA SER A 429 1.03 -8.25 -29.45
C SER A 429 1.33 -9.06 -30.70
N SER A 430 2.50 -8.88 -31.31
CA SER A 430 2.89 -9.62 -32.52
C SER A 430 3.08 -11.13 -32.30
N LYS A 431 3.31 -11.57 -31.06
CA LYS A 431 3.59 -12.98 -30.71
C LYS A 431 2.62 -13.57 -29.69
N GLY A 432 1.61 -12.82 -29.25
CA GLY A 432 0.79 -13.20 -28.10
C GLY A 432 1.60 -13.23 -26.80
N TYR A 433 1.23 -14.15 -25.89
CA TYR A 433 1.91 -14.34 -24.61
C TYR A 433 3.33 -14.92 -24.79
N LYS A 434 4.30 -14.34 -24.09
CA LYS A 434 5.69 -14.80 -24.05
C LYS A 434 6.05 -15.50 -22.75
N ASN A 435 5.41 -15.16 -21.63
CA ASN A 435 5.74 -15.70 -20.31
C ASN A 435 4.51 -15.87 -19.41
N ALA A 436 4.68 -16.61 -18.31
CA ALA A 436 3.61 -16.90 -17.35
C ALA A 436 3.08 -15.64 -16.65
N TYR A 437 3.94 -14.66 -16.38
CA TYR A 437 3.56 -13.39 -15.76
C TYR A 437 2.47 -12.65 -16.55
N GLN A 438 2.65 -12.51 -17.88
CA GLN A 438 1.65 -11.86 -18.73
C GLN A 438 0.30 -12.60 -18.70
N LYS A 439 0.34 -13.94 -18.74
CA LYS A 439 -0.86 -14.76 -18.69
C LYS A 439 -1.58 -14.65 -17.34
N GLN A 440 -0.85 -14.78 -16.24
CA GLN A 440 -1.39 -14.65 -14.88
C GLN A 440 -2.02 -13.26 -14.65
N LYS A 441 -1.37 -12.20 -15.13
CA LYS A 441 -1.89 -10.83 -14.96
C LYS A 441 -3.16 -10.58 -15.78
N VAL A 442 -3.23 -11.09 -17.02
CA VAL A 442 -4.47 -11.03 -17.81
C VAL A 442 -5.58 -11.88 -17.18
N GLU A 443 -5.26 -13.07 -16.67
CA GLU A 443 -6.23 -13.93 -15.96
C GLU A 443 -6.74 -13.26 -14.68
N SER A 444 -5.87 -12.56 -13.94
CA SER A 444 -6.25 -11.75 -12.77
C SER A 444 -7.18 -10.57 -13.13
N LEU A 445 -6.97 -9.91 -14.28
CA LEU A 445 -7.90 -8.88 -14.75
C LEU A 445 -9.25 -9.48 -15.13
N LYS A 446 -9.25 -10.65 -15.79
CA LYS A 446 -10.48 -11.36 -16.16
C LYS A 446 -11.28 -11.82 -14.95
N SER A 447 -10.63 -12.33 -13.89
CA SER A 447 -11.31 -12.72 -12.65
C SER A 447 -11.94 -11.53 -11.92
N ARG A 448 -11.40 -10.32 -12.12
CA ARG A 448 -11.97 -9.04 -11.65
C ARG A 448 -13.05 -8.46 -12.58
N GLY A 449 -13.53 -9.23 -13.56
CA GLY A 449 -14.63 -8.83 -14.45
C GLY A 449 -14.22 -7.95 -15.63
N VAL A 450 -12.93 -7.88 -15.97
CA VAL A 450 -12.45 -7.17 -17.15
C VAL A 450 -12.49 -8.08 -18.38
N SER A 451 -13.13 -7.63 -19.46
CA SER A 451 -13.05 -8.28 -20.75
C SER A 451 -11.73 -7.90 -21.43
N VAL A 452 -10.80 -8.86 -21.49
CA VAL A 452 -9.48 -8.67 -22.13
C VAL A 452 -9.33 -9.60 -23.33
N THR A 453 -9.15 -9.02 -24.51
CA THR A 453 -8.87 -9.74 -25.76
C THR A 453 -7.43 -9.50 -26.19
N ILE A 454 -6.70 -10.57 -26.46
CA ILE A 454 -5.36 -10.49 -27.04
C ILE A 454 -5.47 -10.54 -28.55
N SER A 455 -5.01 -9.50 -29.23
CA SER A 455 -5.01 -9.42 -30.69
C SER A 455 -3.60 -9.63 -31.23
N ILE A 456 -3.47 -10.58 -32.17
CA ILE A 456 -2.23 -10.84 -32.90
C ILE A 456 -2.23 -10.22 -34.30
N SER A 457 -3.23 -9.39 -34.62
CA SER A 457 -3.35 -8.71 -35.91
C SER A 457 -2.14 -7.80 -36.17
N ASN A 458 -1.66 -7.80 -37.41
CA ASN A 458 -0.49 -7.03 -37.80
C ASN A 458 -0.83 -5.54 -37.90
N ILE A 459 -0.44 -4.75 -36.90
CA ILE A 459 -0.66 -3.30 -36.84
C ILE A 459 0.19 -2.48 -37.82
N PHE A 460 1.00 -3.15 -38.66
CA PHE A 460 1.79 -2.48 -39.70
C PHE A 460 1.01 -2.38 -41.02
N SER A 461 -0.13 -3.06 -41.14
CA SER A 461 -1.00 -3.01 -42.32
C SER A 461 -2.35 -2.35 -42.03
N GLU A 462 -2.95 -1.75 -43.06
CA GLU A 462 -4.28 -1.15 -42.96
C GLU A 462 -5.36 -2.19 -42.60
N SER A 463 -5.25 -3.40 -43.13
CA SER A 463 -6.16 -4.50 -42.79
C SER A 463 -6.06 -4.94 -41.33
N GLY A 464 -4.85 -5.07 -40.79
CA GLY A 464 -4.65 -5.50 -39.40
C GLY A 464 -5.04 -4.43 -38.39
N CYS A 465 -4.75 -3.14 -38.67
CA CYS A 465 -5.27 -2.04 -37.84
C CYS A 465 -6.80 -1.96 -37.87
N LYS A 466 -7.42 -2.21 -39.03
CA LYS A 466 -8.89 -2.22 -39.16
C LYS A 466 -9.50 -3.37 -38.37
N GLU A 467 -8.92 -4.56 -38.45
CA GLU A 467 -9.34 -5.71 -37.65
C GLU A 467 -9.22 -5.43 -36.15
N LEU A 468 -8.09 -4.87 -35.71
CA LEU A 468 -7.87 -4.47 -34.31
C LEU A 468 -8.94 -3.50 -33.80
N ILE A 469 -9.29 -2.49 -34.60
CA ILE A 469 -10.34 -1.52 -34.24
C ILE A 469 -11.72 -2.21 -34.21
N ASN A 470 -12.02 -3.07 -35.19
CA ASN A 470 -13.29 -3.79 -35.22
C ASN A 470 -13.47 -4.70 -33.99
N GLN A 471 -12.44 -5.42 -33.58
CA GLN A 471 -12.44 -6.22 -32.34
C GLN A 471 -12.74 -5.35 -31.10
N ALA A 472 -12.23 -4.12 -31.07
CA ALA A 472 -12.51 -3.19 -29.98
C ALA A 472 -13.97 -2.68 -30.02
N VAL A 473 -14.47 -2.35 -31.21
CA VAL A 473 -15.86 -1.93 -31.44
C VAL A 473 -16.86 -3.02 -31.04
N GLU A 474 -16.53 -4.29 -31.28
CA GLU A 474 -17.34 -5.44 -30.84
C GLU A 474 -17.49 -5.52 -29.32
N LEU A 475 -16.46 -5.11 -28.56
CA LEU A 475 -16.57 -5.01 -27.10
C LEU A 475 -17.39 -3.79 -26.67
N GLY A 476 -17.24 -2.66 -27.34
CA GLY A 476 -17.93 -1.41 -27.05
C GLY A 476 -17.33 -0.21 -27.78
N PRO A 477 -17.90 1.00 -27.62
CA PRO A 477 -17.36 2.20 -28.27
C PRO A 477 -15.90 2.45 -27.90
N VAL A 478 -15.04 2.64 -28.90
CA VAL A 478 -13.61 2.85 -28.69
C VAL A 478 -13.36 4.25 -28.15
N ALA A 479 -13.02 4.34 -26.87
CA ALA A 479 -12.73 5.62 -26.21
C ALA A 479 -11.24 5.97 -26.18
N GLY A 480 -10.36 4.97 -26.34
CA GLY A 480 -8.92 5.16 -26.22
C GLY A 480 -8.10 4.26 -27.14
N ILE A 481 -7.07 4.84 -27.75
CA ILE A 481 -6.00 4.14 -28.46
C ILE A 481 -4.67 4.59 -27.84
N PHE A 482 -3.94 3.65 -27.26
CA PHE A 482 -2.63 3.85 -26.64
C PHE A 482 -1.58 3.09 -27.46
N ASN A 483 -0.73 3.82 -28.18
CA ASN A 483 0.33 3.21 -28.98
C ASN A 483 1.64 3.10 -28.19
N LEU A 484 1.90 1.92 -27.61
CA LEU A 484 3.14 1.59 -26.89
C LEU A 484 4.04 0.66 -27.69
N ALA A 485 3.58 0.18 -28.85
CA ALA A 485 4.33 -0.73 -29.68
C ALA A 485 5.66 -0.10 -30.11
N GLY A 486 6.74 -0.89 -30.05
CA GLY A 486 8.05 -0.44 -30.46
C GLY A 486 9.05 -1.58 -30.48
N VAL A 487 10.05 -1.46 -31.34
CA VAL A 487 11.24 -2.31 -31.37
C VAL A 487 12.47 -1.41 -31.47
N LEU A 488 13.61 -1.89 -31.00
CA LEU A 488 14.89 -1.19 -31.10
C LEU A 488 15.80 -1.88 -32.12
N ARG A 489 16.49 -1.04 -32.90
CA ARG A 489 17.56 -1.39 -33.84
C ARG A 489 18.64 -0.33 -33.70
N ASP A 490 19.33 -0.36 -32.58
CA ASP A 490 20.32 0.65 -32.25
C ASP A 490 21.60 0.43 -33.09
N GLY A 491 22.21 1.53 -33.51
CA GLY A 491 23.43 1.53 -34.30
C GLY A 491 23.87 2.95 -34.58
N ILE A 492 25.19 3.20 -34.53
CA ILE A 492 25.76 4.46 -35.05
C ILE A 492 25.35 4.64 -36.52
N PHE A 493 25.29 5.89 -37.00
CA PHE A 493 24.66 6.19 -38.30
C PHE A 493 25.22 5.36 -39.46
N ASP A 494 26.54 5.15 -39.49
CA ASP A 494 27.23 4.34 -40.52
C ASP A 494 26.81 2.85 -40.52
N ASN A 495 26.29 2.35 -39.40
CA ASN A 495 25.85 0.97 -39.22
C ASN A 495 24.33 0.80 -39.37
N LEU A 496 23.58 1.87 -39.63
CA LEU A 496 22.13 1.79 -39.86
C LEU A 496 21.85 1.54 -41.34
N ASP A 497 21.11 0.48 -41.64
CA ASP A 497 20.58 0.21 -42.98
C ASP A 497 19.09 0.56 -43.10
N THR A 498 18.57 0.58 -44.34
CA THR A 498 17.17 0.90 -44.62
C THR A 498 16.20 -0.01 -43.87
N LYS A 499 16.54 -1.29 -43.70
CA LYS A 499 15.70 -2.28 -43.02
C LYS A 499 15.60 -1.99 -41.52
N MET A 500 16.69 -1.56 -40.89
CA MET A 500 16.69 -1.12 -39.50
C MET A 500 15.84 0.14 -39.28
N PHE A 501 15.73 1.02 -40.28
CA PHE A 501 14.77 2.12 -40.25
C PHE A 501 13.33 1.62 -40.39
N GLU A 502 13.05 0.76 -41.36
CA GLU A 502 11.71 0.19 -41.59
C GLU A 502 11.20 -0.58 -40.36
N ASP A 503 12.04 -1.43 -39.76
CA ASP A 503 11.74 -2.22 -38.56
C ASP A 503 11.27 -1.33 -37.39
N VAL A 504 11.95 -0.20 -37.17
CA VAL A 504 11.66 0.72 -36.05
C VAL A 504 10.50 1.66 -36.37
N LEU A 505 10.35 2.07 -37.63
CA LEU A 505 9.26 2.90 -38.10
C LEU A 505 7.92 2.17 -38.08
N ALA A 506 7.90 0.89 -38.44
CA ALA A 506 6.68 0.11 -38.57
C ALA A 506 5.74 0.14 -37.34
N PRO A 507 6.21 -0.20 -36.11
CA PRO A 507 5.36 -0.22 -34.92
C PRO A 507 5.02 1.17 -34.35
N LYS A 508 5.77 2.21 -34.70
CA LYS A 508 5.62 3.56 -34.15
C LYS A 508 5.07 4.57 -35.16
N GLY A 509 5.83 4.86 -36.21
CA GLY A 509 5.46 5.83 -37.23
C GLY A 509 4.33 5.33 -38.14
N THR A 510 4.57 4.20 -38.82
CA THR A 510 3.64 3.65 -39.83
C THR A 510 2.30 3.27 -39.22
N SER A 511 2.31 2.49 -38.13
CA SER A 511 1.09 2.10 -37.41
C SER A 511 0.29 3.32 -36.94
N THR A 512 0.95 4.37 -36.45
CA THR A 512 0.27 5.60 -35.99
C THR A 512 -0.43 6.32 -37.13
N ILE A 513 0.18 6.40 -38.32
CA ILE A 513 -0.44 7.03 -39.49
C ILE A 513 -1.70 6.25 -39.91
N ILE A 514 -1.62 4.91 -39.90
CA ILE A 514 -2.74 4.04 -40.26
C ILE A 514 -3.86 4.14 -39.20
N LEU A 515 -3.52 4.07 -37.92
CA LEU A 515 -4.47 4.22 -36.81
C LEU A 515 -5.12 5.60 -36.79
N ASP A 516 -4.39 6.68 -37.11
CA ASP A 516 -4.96 8.02 -37.26
C ASP A 516 -6.02 8.05 -38.37
N LYS A 517 -5.70 7.54 -39.56
CA LYS A 517 -6.64 7.48 -40.69
C LYS A 517 -7.89 6.68 -40.35
N LEU A 518 -7.75 5.49 -39.78
CA LEU A 518 -8.87 4.60 -39.48
C LEU A 518 -9.70 5.07 -38.30
N SER A 519 -9.07 5.58 -37.23
CA SER A 519 -9.80 6.04 -36.04
C SER A 519 -10.74 7.21 -36.33
N ARG A 520 -10.41 8.07 -37.30
CA ARG A 520 -11.28 9.16 -37.76
C ARG A 520 -12.60 8.67 -38.37
N ILE A 521 -12.62 7.44 -38.88
CA ILE A 521 -13.76 6.85 -39.59
C ILE A 521 -14.52 5.88 -38.66
N LEU A 522 -13.78 5.07 -37.90
CA LEU A 522 -14.32 3.94 -37.15
C LEU A 522 -14.52 4.22 -35.66
N CYS A 523 -13.94 5.30 -35.11
CA CYS A 523 -13.97 5.60 -33.67
C CYS A 523 -14.57 7.00 -33.41
N PRO A 524 -15.89 7.22 -33.63
CA PRO A 524 -16.50 8.54 -33.46
C PRO A 524 -16.49 9.04 -32.00
N ASN A 525 -16.44 8.12 -31.03
CA ASN A 525 -16.44 8.43 -29.59
C ASN A 525 -15.02 8.44 -28.99
N LEU A 526 -13.98 8.51 -29.81
CA LEU A 526 -12.61 8.49 -29.33
C LEU A 526 -12.31 9.73 -28.49
N LYS A 527 -11.87 9.52 -27.25
CA LYS A 527 -11.48 10.58 -26.30
C LYS A 527 -9.97 10.69 -26.13
N HIS A 528 -9.24 9.58 -26.29
CA HIS A 528 -7.81 9.50 -26.07
C HIS A 528 -7.09 8.84 -27.25
N PHE A 529 -6.15 9.56 -27.87
CA PHE A 529 -5.22 9.00 -28.85
C PHE A 529 -3.80 9.30 -28.37
N VAL A 530 -3.21 8.36 -27.65
CA VAL A 530 -2.00 8.56 -26.85
C VAL A 530 -0.84 7.78 -27.46
N LEU A 531 0.27 8.46 -27.70
CA LEU A 531 1.44 7.95 -28.40
C LEU A 531 2.65 8.02 -27.48
N PHE A 532 3.28 6.87 -27.24
CA PHE A 532 4.47 6.80 -26.40
C PHE A 532 5.71 7.14 -27.23
N SER A 533 6.08 8.41 -27.20
CA SER A 533 7.33 8.94 -27.75
C SER A 533 8.47 8.79 -26.73
N SER A 534 9.63 9.33 -27.05
CA SER A 534 10.81 9.35 -26.18
C SER A 534 11.53 10.67 -26.33
N VAL A 535 12.19 11.12 -25.26
CA VAL A 535 13.08 12.28 -25.30
C VAL A 535 14.24 12.14 -26.28
N SER A 536 14.54 10.93 -26.74
CA SER A 536 15.47 10.69 -27.87
C SER A 536 15.06 11.40 -29.16
N SER A 537 13.75 11.66 -29.38
CA SER A 537 13.25 12.49 -30.48
C SER A 537 13.58 13.97 -30.29
N GLY A 538 13.52 14.45 -29.04
CA GLY A 538 13.74 15.86 -28.70
C GLY A 538 15.21 16.25 -28.54
N ARG A 539 15.93 15.58 -27.63
CA ARG A 539 17.34 15.87 -27.32
C ARG A 539 18.34 15.10 -28.21
N GLY A 540 17.87 14.07 -28.90
CA GLY A 540 18.76 13.12 -29.59
C GLY A 540 19.36 12.09 -28.64
N TYR A 541 19.74 10.94 -29.19
CA TYR A 541 20.56 9.94 -28.50
C TYR A 541 21.47 9.27 -29.53
N ALA A 542 22.77 9.18 -29.22
CA ALA A 542 23.74 8.60 -30.13
C ALA A 542 23.39 7.13 -30.41
N GLY A 543 23.35 6.76 -31.70
CA GLY A 543 23.01 5.41 -32.12
C GLY A 543 21.51 5.11 -32.25
N LYS A 544 20.63 6.11 -32.11
CA LYS A 544 19.16 5.97 -32.15
C LYS A 544 18.49 6.87 -33.20
N GLY A 545 19.15 7.11 -34.33
CA GLY A 545 18.64 8.00 -35.40
C GLY A 545 17.29 7.56 -35.98
N ASN A 546 17.15 6.26 -36.26
CA ASN A 546 15.90 5.62 -36.68
C ASN A 546 14.80 5.71 -35.61
N TYR A 547 15.13 5.51 -34.33
CA TYR A 547 14.19 5.62 -33.22
C TYR A 547 13.70 7.05 -32.99
N GLY A 548 14.61 8.03 -33.07
CA GLY A 548 14.27 9.46 -33.02
C GLY A 548 13.29 9.86 -34.12
N LEU A 549 13.54 9.43 -35.37
CA LEU A 549 12.65 9.67 -36.50
C LEU A 549 11.24 9.09 -36.28
N ALA A 550 11.16 7.82 -35.87
CA ALA A 550 9.88 7.14 -35.65
C ALA A 550 9.03 7.82 -34.57
N ASN A 551 9.66 8.27 -33.49
CA ASN A 551 9.01 9.02 -32.42
C ASN A 551 8.58 10.43 -32.86
N SER A 552 9.41 11.14 -33.63
CA SER A 552 9.05 12.47 -34.14
C SER A 552 7.84 12.44 -35.07
N ILE A 553 7.69 11.40 -35.90
CA ILE A 553 6.50 11.19 -36.75
C ILE A 553 5.22 11.14 -35.90
N MET A 554 5.24 10.36 -34.80
CA MET A 554 4.09 10.28 -33.88
C MET A 554 3.72 11.65 -33.30
N GLU A 555 4.71 12.45 -32.93
CA GLU A 555 4.49 13.80 -32.42
C GLU A 555 3.81 14.71 -33.46
N ARG A 556 4.19 14.60 -34.73
CA ARG A 556 3.55 15.37 -35.82
C ARG A 556 2.09 14.95 -36.02
N VAL A 557 1.79 13.66 -35.89
CA VAL A 557 0.42 13.14 -35.97
C VAL A 557 -0.43 13.67 -34.80
N ALA A 558 0.10 13.64 -33.58
CA ALA A 558 -0.59 14.20 -32.41
C ALA A 558 -0.90 15.70 -32.60
N GLU A 559 0.08 16.50 -33.04
CA GLU A 559 -0.13 17.92 -33.32
C GLU A 559 -1.21 18.17 -34.38
N LYS A 560 -1.18 17.40 -35.47
CA LYS A 560 -2.16 17.52 -36.55
C LYS A 560 -3.56 17.20 -36.05
N ARG A 561 -3.73 16.13 -35.27
CA ARG A 561 -5.03 15.76 -34.67
C ARG A 561 -5.57 16.87 -33.78
N CYS A 562 -4.74 17.42 -32.89
CA CYS A 562 -5.14 18.52 -32.02
C CYS A 562 -5.51 19.79 -32.80
N ALA A 563 -4.76 20.15 -33.84
CA ALA A 563 -5.08 21.29 -34.70
C ALA A 563 -6.43 21.12 -35.43
N GLU A 564 -6.87 19.89 -35.65
CA GLU A 564 -8.16 19.53 -36.26
C GLU A 564 -9.26 19.28 -35.21
N GLY A 565 -9.01 19.58 -33.93
CA GLY A 565 -9.96 19.40 -32.83
C GLY A 565 -10.17 17.94 -32.40
N LEU A 566 -9.34 17.01 -32.86
CA LEU A 566 -9.36 15.59 -32.48
C LEU A 566 -8.40 15.31 -31.32
N PRO A 567 -8.67 14.28 -30.50
CA PRO A 567 -7.76 13.93 -29.41
C PRO A 567 -6.41 13.46 -29.97
N GLY A 568 -5.33 13.94 -29.40
CA GLY A 568 -3.96 13.59 -29.76
C GLY A 568 -3.00 13.95 -28.64
N LYS A 569 -2.18 13.00 -28.19
CA LYS A 569 -1.17 13.24 -27.16
C LYS A 569 0.07 12.41 -27.44
N ALA A 570 1.21 13.03 -27.67
CA ALA A 570 2.49 12.35 -27.71
C ALA A 570 3.27 12.66 -26.42
N ILE A 571 3.73 11.62 -25.73
CA ILE A 571 4.45 11.76 -24.47
C ILE A 571 5.90 11.34 -24.70
N GLN A 572 6.82 12.29 -24.59
CA GLN A 572 8.26 12.07 -24.66
C GLN A 572 8.78 11.59 -23.30
N TRP A 573 8.76 10.28 -23.10
CA TRP A 573 9.30 9.65 -21.89
C TRP A 573 10.83 9.68 -21.88
N GLY A 574 11.38 9.91 -20.68
CA GLY A 574 12.78 9.66 -20.36
C GLY A 574 13.13 8.16 -20.36
N ALA A 575 14.22 7.81 -19.67
CA ALA A 575 14.44 6.41 -19.34
C ALA A 575 13.32 5.93 -18.39
N VAL A 576 12.79 4.73 -18.60
CA VAL A 576 11.73 4.13 -17.76
C VAL A 576 12.24 2.79 -17.26
N GLY A 577 12.12 2.52 -15.96
CA GLY A 577 12.75 1.36 -15.31
C GLY A 577 12.33 -0.03 -15.83
N VAL A 578 11.29 -0.13 -16.67
CA VAL A 578 10.76 -1.41 -17.19
C VAL A 578 10.76 -1.51 -18.72
N GLY A 579 10.55 -2.72 -19.24
CA GLY A 579 10.35 -2.98 -20.66
C GLY A 579 11.65 -2.94 -21.45
N MET A 580 11.81 -1.98 -22.37
CA MET A 580 12.99 -1.93 -23.25
C MET A 580 14.31 -1.75 -22.48
N LEU A 581 14.29 -1.28 -21.23
CA LEU A 581 15.46 -1.16 -20.37
C LEU A 581 15.73 -2.41 -19.51
N GLU A 582 14.70 -3.18 -19.16
CA GLU A 582 14.85 -4.50 -18.53
C GLU A 582 15.47 -5.53 -19.49
N ASP A 583 15.15 -5.45 -20.78
CA ASP A 583 15.74 -6.30 -21.83
C ASP A 583 17.28 -6.16 -21.93
N PHE A 584 17.88 -5.11 -21.36
CA PHE A 584 19.34 -4.95 -21.27
C PHE A 584 19.99 -5.70 -20.10
N GLN A 585 19.23 -6.46 -19.29
CA GLN A 585 19.74 -7.29 -18.19
C GLN A 585 20.65 -6.54 -17.19
N LEU A 586 20.43 -5.23 -17.01
CA LEU A 586 21.26 -4.41 -16.13
C LEU A 586 20.78 -4.60 -14.68
N LYS A 587 21.66 -5.12 -13.82
CA LYS A 587 21.38 -5.44 -12.39
C LYS A 587 20.83 -4.24 -11.57
N TYR A 588 20.98 -2.99 -12.05
CA TYR A 588 20.54 -1.75 -11.39
C TYR A 588 19.95 -0.75 -12.39
N VAL A 589 18.73 -0.99 -12.86
CA VAL A 589 18.09 -0.07 -13.82
C VAL A 589 17.82 1.29 -13.18
N ASP A 590 17.39 1.38 -11.92
CA ASP A 590 16.98 2.66 -11.32
C ASP A 590 18.14 3.66 -11.08
N ASP A 591 19.38 3.17 -10.92
CA ASP A 591 20.59 4.01 -10.78
C ASP A 591 21.32 4.23 -12.11
N LEU A 592 20.81 3.67 -13.20
CA LEU A 592 21.47 3.70 -14.51
C LEU A 592 21.37 5.09 -15.13
N TYR A 593 22.50 5.77 -15.18
CA TYR A 593 22.60 7.07 -15.83
C TYR A 593 22.49 6.94 -17.36
N ILE A 594 21.37 7.37 -17.94
CA ILE A 594 21.13 7.32 -19.39
C ILE A 594 20.91 8.73 -19.92
N GLY A 595 21.87 9.24 -20.71
CA GLY A 595 21.71 10.51 -21.43
C GLY A 595 21.43 11.72 -20.54
N GLY A 596 21.97 11.76 -19.31
CA GLY A 596 21.72 12.86 -18.37
C GLY A 596 20.52 12.70 -17.45
N MET A 597 19.92 11.51 -17.40
CA MET A 597 18.65 11.25 -16.70
C MET A 597 18.73 9.96 -15.87
N TYR A 598 17.92 9.90 -14.82
CA TYR A 598 17.64 8.66 -14.10
C TYR A 598 16.39 7.97 -14.68
N PRO A 599 16.28 6.64 -14.58
CA PRO A 599 15.08 5.95 -15.00
C PRO A 599 13.91 6.29 -14.10
N GLN A 600 12.81 6.68 -14.72
CA GLN A 600 11.56 6.96 -14.03
C GLN A 600 10.89 5.63 -13.69
N THR A 601 10.52 5.45 -12.43
CA THR A 601 9.73 4.29 -12.00
C THR A 601 8.35 4.35 -12.62
N LEU A 602 7.72 3.19 -12.87
CA LEU A 602 6.36 3.15 -13.40
C LEU A 602 5.33 3.85 -12.52
N GLN A 603 5.49 3.73 -11.20
CA GLN A 603 4.64 4.42 -10.25
C GLN A 603 4.71 5.94 -10.49
N SER A 604 5.91 6.50 -10.60
CA SER A 604 6.10 7.91 -10.93
C SER A 604 5.51 8.28 -12.30
N CYS A 605 5.67 7.42 -13.31
CA CYS A 605 5.06 7.62 -14.63
C CYS A 605 3.53 7.75 -14.52
N PHE A 606 2.86 6.85 -13.79
CA PHE A 606 1.40 6.85 -13.65
C PHE A 606 0.88 7.96 -12.72
N GLU A 607 1.67 8.40 -11.74
CA GLU A 607 1.34 9.56 -10.89
C GLU A 607 1.21 10.85 -11.70
N VAL A 608 2.11 11.07 -12.66
CA VAL A 608 2.06 12.25 -13.54
C VAL A 608 1.16 12.08 -14.76
N PHE A 609 0.74 10.85 -15.07
CA PHE A 609 0.08 10.52 -16.33
C PHE A 609 -1.23 11.27 -16.53
N ASP A 610 -2.07 11.38 -15.50
CA ASP A 610 -3.31 12.18 -15.55
C ASP A 610 -3.02 13.64 -15.94
N THR A 611 -1.99 14.25 -15.35
CA THR A 611 -1.57 15.63 -15.62
C THR A 611 -1.10 15.77 -17.07
N LEU A 612 -0.32 14.79 -17.57
CA LEU A 612 0.16 14.80 -18.95
C LEU A 612 -0.99 14.66 -19.96
N LEU A 613 -1.95 13.77 -19.69
CA LEU A 613 -3.11 13.53 -20.56
C LEU A 613 -4.07 14.72 -20.60
N THR A 614 -4.25 15.42 -19.48
CA THR A 614 -5.22 16.54 -19.34
C THR A 614 -4.65 17.90 -19.73
N SER A 615 -3.34 18.00 -19.98
CA SER A 615 -2.73 19.23 -20.50
C SER A 615 -3.21 19.57 -21.91
N ASP A 616 -3.20 20.87 -22.26
CA ASP A 616 -3.60 21.32 -23.61
C ASP A 616 -2.57 21.02 -24.70
N ALA A 617 -1.29 20.85 -24.32
CA ALA A 617 -0.19 20.69 -25.27
C ALA A 617 -0.22 19.32 -25.97
N PRO A 618 -0.18 19.24 -27.32
CA PRO A 618 -0.22 17.96 -28.04
C PRO A 618 1.00 17.07 -27.77
N VAL A 619 2.14 17.67 -27.43
CA VAL A 619 3.40 16.98 -27.12
C VAL A 619 3.87 17.44 -25.75
N VAL A 620 4.12 16.48 -24.86
CA VAL A 620 4.60 16.72 -23.49
C VAL A 620 5.77 15.80 -23.17
N SER A 621 6.60 16.16 -22.19
CA SER A 621 7.75 15.34 -21.79
C SER A 621 7.75 15.10 -20.28
N SER A 622 8.21 13.91 -19.88
CA SER A 622 8.41 13.51 -18.49
C SER A 622 9.78 12.87 -18.36
N ILE A 623 10.64 13.46 -17.52
CA ILE A 623 12.01 13.00 -17.26
C ILE A 623 12.33 13.15 -15.78
N VAL A 624 13.19 12.26 -15.28
CA VAL A 624 13.85 12.44 -13.98
C VAL A 624 15.23 12.99 -14.23
N LYS A 625 15.47 14.21 -13.76
CA LYS A 625 16.76 14.89 -13.92
C LYS A 625 17.78 14.30 -12.95
N ALA A 626 18.99 14.04 -13.44
CA ALA A 626 20.12 13.77 -12.56
C ALA A 626 20.65 15.09 -11.98
N ASP A 627 20.54 15.31 -10.67
CA ASP A 627 21.04 16.52 -10.01
C ASP A 627 22.51 16.38 -9.60
N GLN A 628 23.34 17.36 -9.97
CA GLN A 628 24.75 17.47 -9.57
C GLN A 628 24.95 18.01 -8.13
N HIS A 629 23.87 18.31 -7.38
CA HIS A 629 23.91 18.94 -6.04
C HIS A 629 22.76 18.49 -5.10
N MET A 630 22.59 17.19 -4.84
CA MET A 630 21.45 16.66 -4.08
C MET A 630 21.37 17.09 -2.59
N ASP A 631 22.48 17.48 -1.95
CA ASP A 631 22.50 17.69 -0.50
C ASP A 631 21.92 19.03 -0.03
N GLU A 632 22.09 20.11 -0.79
CA GLU A 632 21.54 21.43 -0.42
C GLU A 632 20.05 21.57 -0.77
N VAL A 633 19.59 20.92 -1.84
CA VAL A 633 18.19 20.97 -2.29
C VAL A 633 17.29 20.16 -1.35
N LYS A 634 17.74 18.98 -0.89
CA LYS A 634 17.01 18.16 0.09
C LYS A 634 16.87 18.85 1.46
N ARG A 635 17.83 19.69 1.87
CA ARG A 635 17.75 20.51 3.10
C ARG A 635 16.70 21.60 3.00
N ARG A 636 16.62 22.33 1.89
CA ARG A 636 15.58 23.35 1.69
C ARG A 636 14.17 22.76 1.62
N ASN A 637 14.03 21.55 1.09
CA ASN A 637 12.73 20.88 0.97
C ASN A 637 12.07 20.54 2.31
N ILE A 638 12.80 20.11 3.34
CA ILE A 638 12.12 19.69 4.59
C ILE A 638 11.52 20.86 5.35
N VAL A 639 12.24 21.96 5.47
CA VAL A 639 11.77 23.19 6.14
C VAL A 639 10.53 23.71 5.41
N ASP A 640 10.53 23.65 4.09
CA ASP A 640 9.41 24.07 3.26
C ASP A 640 8.19 23.16 3.43
N ILE A 641 8.38 21.83 3.49
CA ILE A 641 7.30 20.88 3.77
C ILE A 641 6.73 21.10 5.17
N ILE A 642 7.57 21.31 6.18
CA ILE A 642 7.14 21.58 7.56
C ILE A 642 6.34 22.88 7.64
N PHE A 643 6.82 23.96 7.01
CA PHE A 643 6.06 25.22 6.98
C PHE A 643 4.73 25.08 6.24
N ASN A 644 4.67 24.27 5.19
CA ASN A 644 3.41 23.95 4.50
C ASN A 644 2.45 23.14 5.40
N ILE A 645 2.95 22.13 6.11
CA ILE A 645 2.18 21.36 7.11
C ILE A 645 1.59 22.30 8.18
N MET A 646 2.38 23.27 8.62
CA MET A 646 1.98 24.25 9.63
C MET A 646 1.13 25.41 9.08
N GLY A 647 0.94 25.49 7.76
CA GLY A 647 0.22 26.61 7.12
C GLY A 647 0.93 27.97 7.20
N ILE A 648 2.24 28.00 7.46
CA ILE A 648 3.03 29.23 7.59
C ILE A 648 3.43 29.72 6.20
N ARG A 649 2.90 30.89 5.80
CA ARG A 649 3.20 31.51 4.49
C ARG A 649 4.41 32.45 4.51
N ASP A 650 4.66 33.12 5.64
CA ASP A 650 5.80 34.01 5.82
C ASP A 650 6.91 33.33 6.64
N LYS A 651 7.92 32.81 5.95
CA LYS A 651 9.03 32.07 6.55
C LYS A 651 9.92 32.95 7.43
N LYS A 652 9.84 34.28 7.32
CA LYS A 652 10.70 35.22 8.08
C LYS A 652 10.16 35.56 9.46
N SER A 653 8.89 35.26 9.75
CA SER A 653 8.25 35.60 11.03
C SER A 653 8.43 34.52 12.11
N VAL A 654 9.08 33.40 11.80
CA VAL A 654 9.14 32.22 12.68
C VAL A 654 10.58 31.85 13.02
N SER A 655 10.87 31.75 14.32
CA SER A 655 12.18 31.32 14.80
C SER A 655 12.33 29.79 14.71
N ILE A 656 13.39 29.34 14.04
CA ILE A 656 13.74 27.92 13.81
C ILE A 656 14.08 27.20 15.12
N ASP A 657 14.42 27.95 16.17
CA ASP A 657 14.75 27.43 17.50
C ASP A 657 13.53 27.34 18.45
N SER A 658 12.33 27.72 17.98
CA SER A 658 11.10 27.48 18.74
C SER A 658 10.69 26.01 18.65
N THR A 659 10.21 25.43 19.76
CA THR A 659 9.71 24.05 19.72
C THR A 659 8.41 23.98 18.92
N PHE A 660 8.15 22.84 18.30
CA PHE A 660 6.95 22.61 17.52
C PHE A 660 5.65 22.83 18.33
N THR A 661 5.66 22.53 19.63
CA THR A 661 4.55 22.86 20.55
C THR A 661 4.32 24.38 20.66
N HIS A 662 5.39 25.18 20.75
CA HIS A 662 5.28 26.64 20.80
C HIS A 662 4.84 27.24 19.46
N LEU A 663 5.11 26.55 18.37
CA LEU A 663 4.66 26.92 17.04
C LEU A 663 3.23 26.45 16.70
N GLY A 664 2.52 25.87 17.68
CA GLY A 664 1.11 25.52 17.54
C GLY A 664 0.83 24.17 16.90
N ILE A 665 1.81 23.26 16.82
CA ILE A 665 1.59 21.90 16.27
C ILE A 665 0.70 21.07 17.17
N ASP A 666 -0.42 20.62 16.58
CA ASP A 666 -1.35 19.69 17.19
C ASP A 666 -0.89 18.22 17.02
N SER A 667 -1.72 17.28 17.49
CA SER A 667 -1.42 15.85 17.41
C SER A 667 -1.38 15.35 15.97
N LEU A 668 -2.12 16.00 15.06
CA LEU A 668 -2.26 15.62 13.66
C LEU A 668 -1.02 16.03 12.87
N MET A 669 -0.65 17.32 12.94
CA MET A 669 0.56 17.86 12.30
C MET A 669 1.83 17.13 12.78
N GLY A 670 1.87 16.70 14.04
CA GLY A 670 2.98 15.89 14.56
C GLY A 670 3.10 14.52 13.89
N VAL A 671 1.97 13.89 13.53
CA VAL A 671 1.94 12.63 12.77
C VAL A 671 2.31 12.87 11.30
N GLU A 672 1.89 13.99 10.71
CA GLU A 672 2.29 14.33 9.33
C GLU A 672 3.80 14.54 9.21
N ILE A 673 4.39 15.26 10.17
CA ILE A 673 5.84 15.46 10.22
C ILE A 673 6.55 14.12 10.44
N GLN A 674 6.01 13.25 11.31
CA GLN A 674 6.53 11.90 11.50
C GLN A 674 6.56 11.13 10.19
N GLN A 675 5.43 11.03 9.50
CA GLN A 675 5.30 10.25 8.28
C GLN A 675 6.14 10.82 7.13
N VAL A 676 6.28 12.14 7.03
CA VAL A 676 7.20 12.76 6.06
C VAL A 676 8.67 12.41 6.39
N CYS A 677 9.06 12.47 7.67
CA CYS A 677 10.41 12.09 8.09
C CYS A 677 10.69 10.60 7.81
N GLU A 678 9.72 9.72 8.05
CA GLU A 678 9.83 8.29 7.76
C GLU A 678 9.89 8.03 6.25
N ARG A 679 8.97 8.63 5.47
CA ARG A 679 8.85 8.37 4.03
C ARG A 679 10.00 8.95 3.21
N GLU A 680 10.34 10.21 3.44
CA GLU A 680 11.29 10.96 2.59
C GLU A 680 12.74 10.87 3.09
N TYR A 681 12.92 10.63 4.39
CA TYR A 681 14.22 10.70 5.06
C TYR A 681 14.58 9.41 5.83
N ASN A 682 13.70 8.41 5.88
CA ASN A 682 13.88 7.16 6.65
C ASN A 682 14.20 7.40 8.13
N VAL A 683 13.61 8.46 8.71
CA VAL A 683 13.80 8.86 10.11
C VAL A 683 12.53 8.54 10.90
N PHE A 684 12.58 7.44 11.65
CA PHE A 684 11.54 7.05 12.59
C PHE A 684 11.67 7.84 13.89
N LEU A 685 10.70 8.70 14.16
CA LEU A 685 10.56 9.51 15.37
C LEU A 685 9.12 9.40 15.85
N LYS A 686 8.88 9.34 17.16
CA LYS A 686 7.50 9.31 17.65
C LYS A 686 6.87 10.70 17.54
N SER A 687 5.59 10.79 17.20
CA SER A 687 4.85 12.07 17.17
C SER A 687 4.98 12.89 18.47
N GLN A 688 5.07 12.23 19.63
CA GLN A 688 5.31 12.89 20.93
C GLN A 688 6.72 13.48 21.05
N GLU A 689 7.73 12.84 20.47
CA GLU A 689 9.11 13.33 20.44
C GLU A 689 9.19 14.55 19.53
N ILE A 690 8.60 14.47 18.33
CA ILE A 690 8.56 15.58 17.36
C ILE A 690 7.97 16.83 17.99
N ARG A 691 6.86 16.73 18.75
CA ARG A 691 6.22 17.91 19.35
C ARG A 691 7.11 18.67 20.34
N SER A 692 8.06 17.99 20.98
CA SER A 692 9.01 18.61 21.91
C SER A 692 10.30 19.10 21.25
N MET A 693 10.53 18.78 19.97
CA MET A 693 11.71 19.21 19.20
C MET A 693 11.54 20.61 18.60
N THR A 694 12.67 21.23 18.23
CA THR A 694 12.73 22.41 17.35
C THR A 694 12.99 22.00 15.90
N ILE A 695 12.75 22.90 14.93
CA ILE A 695 13.07 22.64 13.52
C ILE A 695 14.57 22.30 13.36
N ASN A 696 15.44 23.05 14.05
CA ASN A 696 16.89 22.84 14.04
C ASN A 696 17.30 21.47 14.63
N GLN A 697 16.63 21.01 15.70
CA GLN A 697 16.88 19.69 16.28
C GLN A 697 16.45 18.55 15.33
N LEU A 698 15.31 18.70 14.67
CA LEU A 698 14.83 17.74 13.68
C LEU A 698 15.79 17.65 12.48
N GLU A 699 16.28 18.80 11.99
CA GLU A 699 17.29 18.85 10.93
C GLU A 699 18.59 18.15 11.34
N LYS A 700 19.07 18.38 12.56
CA LYS A 700 20.26 17.70 13.09
C LYS A 700 20.05 16.19 13.18
N CYS A 701 18.89 15.72 13.61
CA CYS A 701 18.59 14.28 13.65
C CYS A 701 18.67 13.64 12.26
N ILE A 702 18.17 14.34 11.23
CA ILE A 702 18.21 13.88 9.85
C ILE A 702 19.63 13.93 9.28
N ALA A 703 20.41 14.97 9.60
CA ALA A 703 21.79 15.11 9.14
C ALA A 703 22.74 14.09 9.82
N THR A 704 22.59 13.85 11.13
CA THR A 704 23.49 12.98 11.90
C THR A 704 23.35 11.52 11.48
N ARG A 705 22.12 11.07 11.16
CA ARG A 705 21.87 9.71 10.63
C ARG A 705 22.27 9.54 9.16
N ARG A 706 22.54 10.62 8.43
CA ARG A 706 23.14 10.58 7.08
C ARG A 706 24.66 10.45 7.13
N ASN A 707 25.32 11.17 8.04
CA ASN A 707 26.79 11.13 8.15
C ASN A 707 27.32 9.77 8.61
N SER A 708 26.55 8.99 9.37
CA SER A 708 26.91 7.60 9.68
C SER A 708 26.96 6.67 8.46
N ASN A 709 26.40 7.08 7.32
CA ASN A 709 26.47 6.36 6.05
C ASN A 709 27.59 6.86 5.10
N ASP A 710 28.19 8.02 5.34
CA ASP A 710 29.25 8.57 4.48
C ASP A 710 30.66 8.07 4.85
N ASP A 711 30.87 7.58 6.07
CA ASP A 711 32.13 6.94 6.48
C ASP A 711 32.34 5.54 5.87
N MET A 712 31.41 5.07 5.03
CA MET A 712 31.53 3.84 4.22
C MET A 712 31.89 4.09 2.75
N LYS A 713 32.67 5.15 2.44
CA LYS A 713 33.22 5.38 1.09
C LYS A 713 34.72 5.11 1.00
N VAL A 714 35.12 3.84 0.99
CA VAL A 714 36.21 3.29 0.14
C VAL A 714 35.97 1.79 -0.08
N SER A 715 35.32 1.42 -1.17
CA SER A 715 35.69 0.28 -2.03
C SER A 715 34.63 0.09 -3.12
N THR A 716 35.10 0.11 -4.35
CA THR A 716 34.37 -0.17 -5.58
C THR A 716 33.98 -1.65 -5.66
N VAL A 717 32.74 -2.01 -5.29
CA VAL A 717 32.09 -3.29 -5.63
C VAL A 717 30.56 -3.07 -5.76
N GLU A 718 29.97 -3.77 -6.74
CA GLU A 718 28.56 -3.89 -7.15
C GLU A 718 27.48 -3.63 -6.05
N HIS A 719 26.45 -2.84 -6.37
CA HIS A 719 25.38 -2.45 -5.42
C HIS A 719 24.31 -3.53 -5.20
N GLU A 720 24.67 -4.71 -4.71
CA GLU A 720 23.73 -5.80 -4.42
C GLU A 720 22.50 -5.33 -3.63
N GLY A 721 21.29 -5.71 -4.10
CA GLY A 721 20.05 -5.47 -3.37
C GLY A 721 20.17 -6.00 -1.93
N GLU A 722 19.54 -5.31 -0.96
CA GLU A 722 19.76 -5.56 0.47
C GLU A 722 19.52 -7.03 0.88
N LEU A 723 18.53 -7.70 0.25
CA LEU A 723 18.27 -9.14 0.40
C LEU A 723 19.42 -10.02 -0.13
N ILE A 724 19.97 -9.68 -1.31
CA ILE A 724 21.11 -10.37 -1.93
C ILE A 724 22.34 -10.23 -1.04
N LYS A 725 22.60 -9.03 -0.51
CA LYS A 725 23.69 -8.78 0.43
C LYS A 725 23.56 -9.61 1.71
N ARG A 726 22.35 -9.73 2.27
CA ARG A 726 22.07 -10.58 3.47
C ARG A 726 22.28 -12.07 3.17
N PHE A 727 21.83 -12.55 2.02
CA PHE A 727 22.08 -13.95 1.60
C PHE A 727 23.52 -14.23 1.27
N LYS A 728 24.23 -13.28 0.66
CA LYS A 728 25.66 -13.41 0.37
C LYS A 728 26.46 -13.56 1.66
N LEU A 729 26.23 -12.71 2.66
CA LEU A 729 26.83 -12.86 4.01
C LEU A 729 26.60 -14.26 4.61
N SER A 730 25.42 -14.83 4.36
CA SER A 730 25.05 -16.14 4.88
C SER A 730 25.65 -17.30 4.10
N ILE A 731 25.76 -17.17 2.78
CA ILE A 731 26.39 -18.14 1.90
C ILE A 731 27.90 -18.13 2.11
N ASP A 732 28.51 -16.97 2.35
CA ASP A 732 29.91 -16.84 2.76
C ASP A 732 30.16 -17.59 4.09
N ASP A 733 29.24 -17.46 5.07
CA ASP A 733 29.30 -18.22 6.33
C ASP A 733 29.06 -19.73 6.13
N ILE A 734 28.37 -20.12 5.05
CA ILE A 734 28.17 -21.52 4.65
C ILE A 734 29.37 -22.04 3.88
N ALA A 735 30.17 -21.24 3.18
CA ALA A 735 31.11 -21.77 2.20
C ALA A 735 32.55 -21.97 2.71
N ASP A 736 32.86 -21.50 3.92
CA ASP A 736 34.14 -21.65 4.64
C ASP A 736 34.39 -23.08 5.21
N LEU A 737 33.90 -24.14 4.57
CA LEU A 737 33.69 -25.46 5.20
C LEU A 737 34.83 -26.46 5.08
N ASP A 738 35.63 -26.55 6.15
CA ASP A 738 36.24 -27.82 6.59
C ASP A 738 35.28 -28.66 7.48
N SER A 739 34.13 -28.10 7.88
CA SER A 739 33.28 -28.65 8.96
C SER A 739 31.88 -29.15 8.55
N PHE A 740 31.49 -29.05 7.27
CA PHE A 740 30.17 -29.51 6.81
C PHE A 740 30.27 -30.94 6.31
N ASP A 741 29.53 -31.82 6.99
CA ASP A 741 29.37 -33.20 6.60
C ASP A 741 27.88 -33.45 6.34
N PRO A 742 27.41 -33.46 5.07
CA PRO A 742 25.99 -33.70 4.75
C PRO A 742 25.54 -35.11 5.12
N SER A 743 26.46 -36.00 5.53
CA SER A 743 26.10 -37.34 6.02
C SER A 743 25.59 -37.35 7.46
N LYS A 744 25.89 -36.31 8.26
CA LYS A 744 25.55 -36.24 9.69
C LYS A 744 24.43 -35.24 9.96
N THR A 745 23.33 -35.71 10.55
CA THR A 745 22.21 -34.85 10.98
C THR A 745 22.54 -34.01 12.20
N ILE A 746 23.41 -34.49 13.10
CA ILE A 746 23.80 -33.79 14.34
C ILE A 746 25.32 -33.81 14.44
N ILE A 747 25.93 -32.64 14.64
CA ILE A 747 27.38 -32.49 14.81
C ILE A 747 27.67 -32.06 16.24
N LYS A 748 28.64 -32.71 16.89
CA LYS A 748 29.20 -32.25 18.18
C LYS A 748 30.08 -31.03 17.94
N ALA A 749 29.81 -29.95 18.66
CA ALA A 749 30.33 -28.61 18.36
C ALA A 749 31.31 -28.06 19.42
N ASN A 750 31.56 -28.80 20.51
CA ASN A 750 32.60 -28.51 21.48
C ASN A 750 33.24 -29.79 22.05
N ASP A 751 34.43 -29.65 22.63
CA ASP A 751 35.22 -30.77 23.19
C ASP A 751 34.82 -31.17 24.61
N ILE A 752 33.63 -30.77 25.07
CA ILE A 752 33.13 -31.09 26.41
C ILE A 752 32.64 -32.54 26.44
N ALA A 753 33.10 -33.31 27.44
CA ALA A 753 32.69 -34.71 27.60
C ALA A 753 31.18 -34.82 27.86
N ASP A 754 30.53 -35.81 27.25
CA ASP A 754 29.08 -36.00 27.38
C ASP A 754 28.70 -36.15 28.86
N SER A 755 27.79 -35.28 29.32
CA SER A 755 27.31 -35.27 30.70
C SER A 755 26.00 -36.07 30.79
N LYS A 756 25.85 -36.84 31.87
CA LYS A 756 24.60 -37.57 32.16
C LYS A 756 23.44 -36.68 32.60
N ASN A 757 23.62 -35.35 32.67
CA ASN A 757 22.63 -34.45 33.27
C ASN A 757 22.02 -33.47 32.27
N THR A 758 22.82 -32.78 31.46
CA THR A 758 22.34 -31.74 30.53
C THR A 758 23.11 -31.78 29.21
N LYS A 759 22.39 -31.69 28.08
CA LYS A 759 22.95 -31.50 26.73
C LYS A 759 22.32 -30.27 26.05
N LEU A 760 23.07 -29.61 25.19
CA LEU A 760 22.65 -28.42 24.46
C LEU A 760 22.57 -28.71 22.96
N LEU A 761 21.46 -28.32 22.32
CA LEU A 761 21.29 -28.44 20.87
C LEU A 761 20.96 -27.07 20.26
N ILE A 762 21.77 -26.64 19.31
CA ILE A 762 21.57 -25.44 18.50
C ILE A 762 20.81 -25.81 17.23
N LEU A 763 19.74 -25.08 16.95
CA LEU A 763 18.86 -25.24 15.80
C LEU A 763 19.06 -24.03 14.88
N PRO A 764 19.73 -24.22 13.72
CA PRO A 764 20.03 -23.12 12.81
C PRO A 764 18.79 -22.47 12.19
N TRP A 765 19.01 -21.31 11.58
CA TRP A 765 18.00 -20.62 10.78
C TRP A 765 17.74 -21.29 9.42
N ILE A 766 17.00 -20.62 8.52
CA ILE A 766 16.36 -21.21 7.34
C ILE A 766 17.32 -21.92 6.34
N PHE A 767 18.62 -21.60 6.33
CA PHE A 767 19.59 -22.36 5.54
C PHE A 767 19.91 -23.74 6.14
N GLY A 768 19.77 -23.91 7.46
CA GLY A 768 19.76 -25.22 8.12
C GLY A 768 21.11 -25.87 8.36
N PHE A 769 22.21 -25.10 8.39
CA PHE A 769 23.57 -25.63 8.51
C PHE A 769 24.33 -25.20 9.76
N ALA A 770 25.29 -26.03 10.16
CA ALA A 770 26.21 -25.77 11.27
C ALA A 770 27.37 -24.84 10.85
N THR A 771 27.03 -23.58 10.55
CA THR A 771 28.03 -22.56 10.16
C THR A 771 28.98 -22.21 11.29
N LYS A 772 30.11 -21.56 10.96
CA LYS A 772 31.15 -21.15 11.91
C LYS A 772 30.62 -20.29 13.07
N ASN A 773 29.62 -19.45 12.82
CA ASN A 773 29.03 -18.62 13.88
C ASN A 773 28.32 -19.47 14.96
N TYR A 774 27.64 -20.55 14.56
CA TYR A 774 27.03 -21.48 15.52
C TYR A 774 28.08 -22.30 16.27
N GLN A 775 29.18 -22.68 15.61
CA GLN A 775 30.31 -23.36 16.26
C GLN A 775 30.99 -22.46 17.29
N ASN A 776 31.24 -21.19 16.95
CA ASN A 776 31.79 -20.19 17.87
C ASN A 776 30.88 -19.96 19.09
N LEU A 777 29.57 -19.98 18.89
CA LEU A 777 28.60 -19.92 19.99
C LEU A 777 28.68 -21.18 20.85
N ALA A 778 28.72 -22.37 20.24
CA ALA A 778 28.78 -23.66 20.93
C ALA A 778 30.08 -23.86 21.75
N GLN A 779 31.22 -23.43 21.22
CA GLN A 779 32.53 -23.51 21.90
C GLN A 779 32.59 -22.67 23.18
N GLN A 780 31.72 -21.66 23.28
CA GLN A 780 31.61 -20.79 24.44
C GLN A 780 30.59 -21.27 25.49
N MET A 781 29.93 -22.40 25.25
CA MET A 781 28.98 -23.02 26.19
C MET A 781 29.69 -24.00 27.11
N GLU A 782 29.25 -24.08 28.36
CA GLU A 782 29.82 -24.96 29.40
C GLU A 782 29.24 -26.39 29.38
N TYR A 783 28.29 -26.66 28.48
CA TYR A 783 27.61 -27.95 28.34
C TYR A 783 28.02 -28.65 27.03
N PRO A 784 27.92 -29.99 26.94
CA PRO A 784 28.07 -30.69 25.67
C PRO A 784 27.11 -30.13 24.64
N ALA A 785 27.66 -29.46 23.63
CA ALA A 785 26.89 -28.70 22.65
C ALA A 785 26.93 -29.39 21.29
N TYR A 786 25.76 -29.47 20.68
CA TYR A 786 25.55 -30.07 19.37
C TYR A 786 24.83 -29.07 18.47
N ILE A 787 25.02 -29.18 17.16
CA ILE A 787 24.34 -28.36 16.17
C ILE A 787 23.58 -29.28 15.21
N LEU A 788 22.31 -28.95 14.97
CA LEU A 788 21.46 -29.65 14.02
C LEU A 788 21.80 -29.23 12.59
N GLN A 789 21.94 -30.20 11.70
CA GLN A 789 21.97 -29.98 10.26
C GLN A 789 20.69 -30.51 9.64
N LEU A 790 20.00 -29.66 8.86
CA LEU A 790 18.77 -30.02 8.16
C LEU A 790 19.03 -30.64 6.78
N SER A 791 20.21 -31.21 6.58
CA SER A 791 20.60 -31.82 5.31
C SER A 791 19.79 -33.09 5.02
N LYS A 792 19.42 -33.32 3.75
CA LYS A 792 18.63 -34.48 3.26
C LYS A 792 17.15 -34.45 3.64
N ILE A 793 16.59 -33.24 3.75
CA ILE A 793 15.19 -33.01 4.09
C ILE A 793 14.45 -32.34 2.90
N SER A 794 15.01 -32.44 1.70
CA SER A 794 14.46 -31.93 0.42
C SER A 794 12.99 -32.27 0.20
N ASP A 795 12.59 -33.48 0.57
CA ASP A 795 11.25 -34.01 0.23
C ASP A 795 10.18 -33.58 1.24
N CYS A 796 10.55 -32.90 2.32
CA CYS A 796 9.59 -32.49 3.34
C CYS A 796 8.96 -31.14 2.98
N THR A 797 7.63 -31.12 3.02
CA THR A 797 6.81 -29.95 2.66
C THR A 797 6.05 -29.39 3.86
N SER A 798 6.10 -30.06 5.01
CA SER A 798 5.48 -29.60 6.26
C SER A 798 6.46 -29.69 7.44
N LEU A 799 6.21 -28.88 8.48
CA LEU A 799 7.01 -28.88 9.70
C LEU A 799 6.95 -30.24 10.42
N ASP A 800 5.79 -30.90 10.41
CA ASP A 800 5.60 -32.19 11.07
C ASP A 800 6.36 -33.33 10.39
N GLU A 801 6.52 -33.29 9.06
CA GLU A 801 7.37 -34.24 8.34
C GLU A 801 8.85 -34.09 8.71
N ILE A 802 9.33 -32.84 8.82
CA ILE A 802 10.70 -32.55 9.28
C ILE A 802 10.90 -33.12 10.69
N ILE A 803 9.98 -32.81 11.61
CA ILE A 803 10.04 -33.28 13.00
C ILE A 803 10.00 -34.81 13.08
N LYS A 804 9.14 -35.47 12.30
CA LYS A 804 9.07 -36.94 12.25
C LYS A 804 10.39 -37.56 11.80
N LYS A 805 11.06 -36.98 10.80
CA LYS A 805 12.38 -37.45 10.34
C LYS A 805 13.48 -37.22 11.37
N LEU A 806 13.43 -36.11 12.11
CA LEU A 806 14.46 -35.75 13.10
C LEU A 806 14.30 -36.48 14.44
N THR A 807 13.07 -36.84 14.82
CA THR A 807 12.74 -37.45 16.13
C THR A 807 13.70 -38.59 16.56
N PRO A 808 14.04 -39.59 15.72
CA PRO A 808 14.93 -40.68 16.14
C PRO A 808 16.31 -40.19 16.60
N SER A 809 16.95 -39.31 15.81
CA SER A 809 18.28 -38.77 16.13
C SER A 809 18.25 -37.85 17.36
N ILE A 810 17.15 -37.11 17.56
CA ILE A 810 16.96 -36.26 18.73
C ILE A 810 16.81 -37.11 20.00
N LEU A 811 15.99 -38.15 19.97
CA LEU A 811 15.79 -39.04 21.13
C LEU A 811 17.06 -39.82 21.46
N GLU A 812 17.84 -40.23 20.46
CA GLU A 812 19.15 -40.85 20.65
C GLU A 812 20.13 -39.89 21.34
N LEU A 813 20.22 -38.64 20.85
CA LEU A 813 21.11 -37.61 21.42
C LEU A 813 20.82 -37.37 22.91
N PHE A 814 19.55 -37.29 23.28
CA PHE A 814 19.10 -37.00 24.64
C PHE A 814 18.80 -38.26 25.47
N SER A 815 19.11 -39.46 24.97
CA SER A 815 18.76 -40.72 25.64
C SER A 815 19.30 -40.83 27.07
N ASP A 816 20.53 -40.36 27.29
CA ASP A 816 21.29 -40.40 28.54
C ASP A 816 21.32 -39.08 29.33
N ALA A 817 20.64 -38.03 28.85
CA ALA A 817 20.55 -36.72 29.51
C ALA A 817 19.16 -36.50 30.12
N ASN A 818 19.08 -35.98 31.35
CA ASN A 818 17.79 -35.68 32.00
C ASN A 818 17.22 -34.31 31.59
N ASN A 819 18.11 -33.36 31.32
CA ASN A 819 17.77 -31.99 30.95
C ASN A 819 18.24 -31.63 29.54
N PHE A 820 17.47 -30.75 28.89
CA PHE A 820 17.82 -30.22 27.56
C PHE A 820 17.89 -28.69 27.56
N ILE A 821 18.80 -28.16 26.73
CA ILE A 821 18.84 -26.74 26.37
C ILE A 821 18.74 -26.66 24.85
N LEU A 822 17.72 -25.98 24.33
CA LEU A 822 17.58 -25.72 22.90
C LEU A 822 17.86 -24.25 22.59
N ILE A 823 18.68 -23.98 21.58
CA ILE A 823 18.88 -22.62 21.05
C ILE A 823 18.32 -22.57 19.64
N GLY A 824 17.18 -21.91 19.44
CA GLY A 824 16.52 -21.82 18.14
C GLY A 824 16.72 -20.46 17.47
N HIS A 825 17.44 -20.41 16.35
CA HIS A 825 17.59 -19.18 15.56
C HIS A 825 16.54 -19.13 14.44
N SER A 826 15.70 -18.08 14.40
CA SER A 826 14.75 -17.86 13.29
C SER A 826 13.88 -19.10 13.00
N PHE A 827 13.96 -19.70 11.80
CA PHE A 827 13.29 -20.98 11.47
C PHE A 827 13.54 -22.10 12.50
N GLY A 828 14.75 -22.18 13.07
CA GLY A 828 15.10 -23.12 14.13
C GLY A 828 14.26 -22.94 15.40
N ALA A 829 13.65 -21.78 15.60
CA ALA A 829 12.70 -21.55 16.69
C ALA A 829 11.43 -22.39 16.57
N LEU A 830 10.96 -22.63 15.35
CA LEU A 830 9.80 -23.47 15.06
C LEU A 830 10.08 -24.93 15.42
N LEU A 831 11.25 -25.41 15.00
CA LEU A 831 11.75 -26.74 15.34
C LEU A 831 11.92 -26.88 16.85
N GLY A 832 12.46 -25.86 17.50
CA GLY A 832 12.69 -25.85 18.94
C GLY A 832 11.40 -26.06 19.73
N LEU A 833 10.31 -25.38 19.39
CA LEU A 833 9.02 -25.56 20.06
C LEU A 833 8.50 -27.01 19.94
N LYS A 834 8.59 -27.60 18.74
CA LYS A 834 8.14 -28.98 18.48
C LYS A 834 9.06 -30.02 19.14
N ILE A 835 10.37 -29.82 19.08
CA ILE A 835 11.37 -30.70 19.72
C ILE A 835 11.23 -30.65 21.24
N SER A 836 11.06 -29.46 21.84
CA SER A 836 10.80 -29.32 23.28
C SER A 836 9.60 -30.14 23.71
N LYS A 837 8.51 -30.12 22.92
CA LYS A 837 7.32 -30.91 23.21
C LYS A 837 7.59 -32.42 23.21
N ILE A 838 8.33 -32.91 22.22
CA ILE A 838 8.73 -34.32 22.13
C ILE A 838 9.59 -34.73 23.32
N LEU A 839 10.55 -33.89 23.73
CA LEU A 839 11.41 -34.16 24.88
C LEU A 839 10.63 -34.13 26.20
N GLU A 840 9.70 -33.18 26.38
CA GLU A 840 8.78 -33.16 27.54
C GLU A 840 7.93 -34.42 27.63
N ASP A 841 7.36 -34.87 26.50
CA ASP A 841 6.52 -36.07 26.45
C ASP A 841 7.33 -37.36 26.73
N ASN A 842 8.66 -37.31 26.57
CA ASN A 842 9.60 -38.37 26.94
C ASN A 842 10.25 -38.15 28.33
N GLY A 843 9.63 -37.33 29.18
CA GLY A 843 10.02 -37.15 30.58
C GLY A 843 11.28 -36.30 30.80
N LYS A 844 11.73 -35.54 29.80
CA LYS A 844 12.86 -34.63 29.91
C LYS A 844 12.37 -33.23 30.31
N SER A 845 13.17 -32.49 31.06
CA SER A 845 12.88 -31.10 31.41
C SER A 845 13.91 -30.16 30.79
N GLY A 846 13.54 -28.95 30.44
CA GLY A 846 14.52 -28.10 29.75
C GLY A 846 14.12 -26.66 29.59
N GLN A 847 14.96 -25.96 28.83
CA GLN A 847 14.73 -24.57 28.44
C GLN A 847 15.01 -24.37 26.96
N ILE A 848 14.31 -23.41 26.37
CA ILE A 848 14.51 -22.99 24.99
C ILE A 848 14.82 -21.49 24.95
N ILE A 849 15.91 -21.16 24.26
CA ILE A 849 16.36 -19.79 24.00
C ILE A 849 16.13 -19.51 22.52
N GLN A 850 15.18 -18.64 22.23
CA GLN A 850 14.85 -18.21 20.87
C GLN A 850 15.71 -17.01 20.48
N LEU A 851 16.52 -17.15 19.45
CA LEU A 851 17.27 -16.07 18.83
C LEU A 851 16.42 -15.53 17.69
N ASP A 852 15.91 -14.31 17.86
CA ASP A 852 15.10 -13.56 16.90
C ASP A 852 14.12 -14.45 16.11
N GLY A 853 13.31 -15.23 16.84
CA GLY A 853 12.50 -16.31 16.24
C GLY A 853 11.25 -16.65 17.04
N SER A 854 10.15 -16.85 16.31
CA SER A 854 8.86 -17.37 16.77
C SER A 854 8.00 -17.76 15.55
N PRO A 855 6.86 -18.45 15.72
CA PRO A 855 5.92 -18.69 14.61
C PRO A 855 5.50 -17.41 13.89
N GLN A 856 5.15 -16.35 14.63
CA GLN A 856 4.75 -15.07 14.04
C GLN A 856 5.92 -14.35 13.36
N PHE A 857 7.11 -14.40 13.97
CA PHE A 857 8.31 -13.82 13.38
C PHE A 857 8.67 -14.51 12.06
N CYS A 858 8.73 -15.85 12.03
CA CYS A 858 9.11 -16.61 10.84
C CYS A 858 8.16 -16.36 9.67
N PHE A 859 6.85 -16.28 9.94
CA PHE A 859 5.86 -15.94 8.91
C PHE A 859 6.11 -14.56 8.29
N ARG A 860 6.32 -13.55 9.13
CA ARG A 860 6.56 -12.18 8.64
C ARG A 860 7.91 -12.06 7.95
N HIS A 861 8.93 -12.71 8.49
CA HIS A 861 10.26 -12.74 7.91
C HIS A 861 10.22 -13.41 6.52
N ALA A 862 9.58 -14.58 6.39
CA ALA A 862 9.39 -15.25 5.11
C ALA A 862 8.60 -14.42 4.09
N ARG A 863 7.52 -13.75 4.51
CA ARG A 863 6.73 -12.85 3.65
C ARG A 863 7.55 -11.65 3.18
N LYS A 864 8.39 -11.08 4.06
CA LYS A 864 9.30 -10.00 3.70
C LYS A 864 10.33 -10.46 2.66
N MET A 865 10.92 -11.64 2.85
CA MET A 865 11.88 -12.22 1.90
C MET A 865 11.25 -12.45 0.51
N LEU A 866 9.98 -12.90 0.44
CA LEU A 866 9.25 -13.00 -0.83
C LEU A 866 8.97 -11.64 -1.47
N ASN A 867 8.60 -10.63 -0.67
CA ASN A 867 8.29 -9.29 -1.18
C ASN A 867 9.55 -8.55 -1.68
N GLU A 868 10.70 -8.78 -1.04
CA GLU A 868 12.01 -8.26 -1.45
C GLU A 868 12.57 -9.04 -2.65
N GLY A 869 12.23 -10.33 -2.77
CA GLY A 869 12.60 -11.24 -3.86
C GLY A 869 11.85 -11.00 -5.18
N LYS A 870 11.79 -9.75 -5.67
CA LYS A 870 11.18 -9.40 -6.98
C LYS A 870 11.96 -9.92 -8.21
N PHE A 871 12.88 -10.86 -8.03
CA PHE A 871 13.75 -11.43 -9.06
C PHE A 871 13.61 -12.95 -9.11
N GLY A 872 12.63 -13.48 -9.84
CA GLY A 872 12.56 -14.91 -10.17
C GLY A 872 12.30 -15.87 -8.99
N ASP A 873 12.44 -17.18 -9.24
CA ASP A 873 12.31 -18.23 -8.22
C ASP A 873 13.43 -18.05 -7.17
N MET A 874 13.12 -18.12 -5.88
CA MET A 874 14.11 -18.03 -4.79
C MET A 874 15.23 -19.06 -4.95
N LYS A 875 14.93 -20.19 -5.61
CA LYS A 875 15.92 -21.19 -6.00
C LYS A 875 16.99 -20.61 -6.93
N ASP A 876 16.60 -19.78 -7.89
CA ASP A 876 17.51 -19.17 -8.87
C ASP A 876 18.43 -18.15 -8.18
N ILE A 877 17.93 -17.37 -7.23
CA ILE A 877 18.75 -16.41 -6.45
C ILE A 877 19.84 -17.14 -5.66
N ILE A 878 19.48 -18.20 -4.93
CA ILE A 878 20.42 -18.98 -4.13
C ILE A 878 21.46 -19.65 -5.02
N SER A 879 21.04 -20.22 -6.14
CA SER A 879 21.97 -20.82 -7.11
C SER A 879 22.93 -19.79 -7.70
N MET A 880 22.46 -18.60 -8.08
CA MET A 880 23.34 -17.55 -8.58
C MET A 880 24.38 -17.12 -7.54
N LEU A 881 23.97 -16.97 -6.28
CA LEU A 881 24.88 -16.61 -5.18
C LEU A 881 25.92 -17.71 -4.90
N LEU A 882 25.51 -18.98 -4.97
CA LEU A 882 26.45 -20.10 -4.87
C LEU A 882 27.42 -20.10 -6.06
N PHE A 883 26.95 -19.88 -7.29
CA PHE A 883 27.82 -19.81 -8.46
C PHE A 883 28.83 -18.67 -8.36
N GLU A 884 28.38 -17.51 -7.88
CA GLU A 884 29.25 -16.36 -7.64
C GLU A 884 30.31 -16.66 -6.57
N HIS A 885 29.90 -17.21 -5.43
CA HIS A 885 30.81 -17.56 -4.33
C HIS A 885 31.89 -18.55 -4.78
N TYR A 886 31.51 -19.61 -5.50
CA TYR A 886 32.43 -20.65 -5.96
C TYR A 886 33.11 -20.34 -7.31
N GLN A 887 33.06 -19.09 -7.76
CA GLN A 887 33.71 -18.60 -8.99
C GLN A 887 33.34 -19.38 -10.26
N VAL A 888 32.12 -19.89 -10.31
CA VAL A 888 31.55 -20.55 -11.49
C VAL A 888 31.15 -19.47 -12.51
N ASP A 889 31.35 -19.73 -13.81
CA ASP A 889 30.99 -18.78 -14.87
C ASP A 889 29.48 -18.43 -14.81
N ILE A 890 29.19 -17.25 -14.26
CA ILE A 890 27.84 -16.75 -14.00
C ILE A 890 27.05 -16.59 -15.30
N ASN A 891 27.70 -16.28 -16.43
CA ASN A 891 27.02 -16.09 -17.70
C ASN A 891 26.56 -17.43 -18.28
N LEU A 892 27.40 -18.47 -18.17
CA LEU A 892 27.03 -19.82 -18.58
C LEU A 892 25.94 -20.40 -17.66
N ALA A 893 26.02 -20.17 -16.35
CA ALA A 893 25.01 -20.59 -15.38
C ALA A 893 23.64 -19.95 -15.65
N LYS A 894 23.59 -18.65 -15.96
CA LYS A 894 22.34 -17.95 -16.34
C LYS A 894 21.71 -18.54 -17.60
N ILE A 895 22.51 -18.78 -18.65
CA ILE A 895 22.03 -19.39 -19.90
C ILE A 895 21.44 -20.78 -19.66
N LEU A 896 22.00 -21.55 -18.71
CA LEU A 896 21.50 -22.89 -18.36
C LEU A 896 20.24 -22.83 -17.49
N LEU A 897 20.15 -21.89 -16.54
CA LEU A 897 18.94 -21.66 -15.73
C LEU A 897 17.74 -21.20 -16.59
N GLU A 898 17.97 -20.49 -17.70
CA GLU A 898 16.92 -20.00 -18.60
C GLU A 898 16.42 -21.05 -19.62
N LYS A 899 17.18 -22.13 -19.88
CA LYS A 899 16.92 -23.06 -21.00
C LYS A 899 15.85 -24.12 -20.77
N SER A 900 15.53 -24.46 -19.52
CA SER A 900 14.57 -25.54 -19.21
C SER A 900 13.56 -25.12 -18.14
N HIS A 901 12.35 -25.70 -18.16
CA HIS A 901 11.24 -25.32 -17.26
C HIS A 901 11.18 -26.11 -15.94
N ASP A 902 12.03 -27.14 -15.78
CA ASP A 902 11.99 -28.07 -14.65
C ASP A 902 13.31 -28.05 -13.86
N TRP A 903 13.21 -27.98 -12.53
CA TRP A 903 14.37 -27.84 -11.62
C TRP A 903 15.31 -29.05 -11.67
N GLU A 904 14.76 -30.27 -11.75
CA GLU A 904 15.57 -31.49 -11.81
C GLU A 904 16.38 -31.54 -13.12
N THR A 905 15.75 -31.14 -14.22
CA THR A 905 16.39 -31.05 -15.54
C THR A 905 17.49 -29.98 -15.57
N ARG A 906 17.22 -28.78 -15.05
CA ARG A 906 18.23 -27.70 -14.89
C ARG A 906 19.44 -28.16 -14.11
N THR A 907 19.18 -28.78 -12.96
CA THR A 907 20.24 -29.25 -12.05
C THR A 907 21.08 -30.33 -12.70
N LYS A 908 20.46 -31.27 -13.43
CA LYS A 908 21.18 -32.33 -14.16
C LYS A 908 22.08 -31.80 -15.27
N GLU A 909 21.62 -30.81 -16.03
CA GLU A 909 22.41 -30.14 -17.09
C GLU A 909 23.57 -29.33 -16.50
N LEU A 910 23.32 -28.57 -15.43
CA LEU A 910 24.35 -27.84 -14.68
C LEU A 910 25.42 -28.80 -14.13
N MET A 911 25.00 -29.89 -13.49
CA MET A 911 25.92 -30.90 -12.96
C MET A 911 26.73 -31.58 -14.07
N SER A 912 26.13 -31.91 -15.22
CA SER A 912 26.87 -32.49 -16.34
C SER A 912 27.95 -31.56 -16.90
N THR A 913 27.71 -30.25 -16.85
CA THR A 913 28.61 -29.21 -17.37
C THR A 913 29.79 -28.94 -16.44
N TYR A 914 29.59 -29.01 -15.12
CA TYR A 914 30.60 -28.65 -14.11
C TYR A 914 31.15 -29.84 -13.29
N SER A 915 30.71 -31.07 -13.57
CA SER A 915 31.06 -32.32 -12.85
C SER A 915 32.55 -32.63 -12.71
N SER A 916 33.42 -32.08 -13.57
CA SER A 916 34.86 -32.37 -13.56
C SER A 916 35.69 -31.47 -12.65
N LYS A 917 35.11 -30.45 -11.99
CA LYS A 917 35.86 -29.40 -11.28
C LYS A 917 35.41 -29.10 -9.83
N ILE A 918 34.52 -29.90 -9.25
CA ILE A 918 33.78 -29.48 -8.04
C ILE A 918 33.95 -30.46 -6.85
N PRO A 919 34.18 -29.97 -5.60
CA PRO A 919 34.10 -30.79 -4.39
C PRO A 919 32.70 -31.37 -4.14
N SER A 920 32.60 -32.58 -3.57
CA SER A 920 31.31 -33.24 -3.25
C SER A 920 30.38 -32.41 -2.35
N THR A 921 30.95 -31.49 -1.58
CA THR A 921 30.27 -30.50 -0.74
C THR A 921 29.43 -29.52 -1.57
N LEU A 922 29.96 -29.05 -2.70
CA LEU A 922 29.31 -28.08 -3.57
C LEU A 922 28.25 -28.73 -4.47
N GLU A 923 28.36 -30.03 -4.74
CA GLU A 923 27.30 -30.81 -5.41
C GLU A 923 26.00 -30.78 -4.61
N TYR A 924 26.06 -31.02 -3.30
CA TYR A 924 24.88 -30.94 -2.43
C TYR A 924 24.32 -29.50 -2.35
N LEU A 925 25.19 -28.51 -2.18
CA LEU A 925 24.78 -27.10 -2.07
C LEU A 925 24.12 -26.58 -3.35
N LEU A 926 24.55 -27.01 -4.53
CA LEU A 926 23.94 -26.58 -5.79
C LEU A 926 22.64 -27.34 -6.11
N LYS A 927 22.57 -28.63 -5.72
CA LYS A 927 21.46 -29.50 -6.09
C LYS A 927 20.26 -29.38 -5.15
N ASP A 928 20.52 -29.49 -3.85
CA ASP A 928 19.47 -29.78 -2.87
C ASP A 928 19.10 -28.54 -2.05
N LEU A 929 20.09 -27.69 -1.69
CA LEU A 929 19.88 -26.50 -0.85
C LEU A 929 18.83 -25.51 -1.40
N PRO A 930 18.82 -25.13 -2.70
CA PRO A 930 17.84 -24.16 -3.19
C PRO A 930 16.40 -24.67 -3.02
N SER A 931 16.16 -25.95 -3.31
CA SER A 931 14.84 -26.58 -3.13
C SER A 931 14.47 -26.72 -1.66
N GLU A 932 15.42 -27.14 -0.83
CA GLU A 932 15.23 -27.23 0.61
C GLU A 932 14.92 -25.87 1.27
N PHE A 933 15.63 -24.82 0.87
CA PHE A 933 15.38 -23.45 1.34
C PHE A 933 13.98 -23.00 0.96
N ASN A 934 13.59 -23.21 -0.30
CA ASN A 934 12.27 -22.82 -0.79
C ASN A 934 11.15 -23.57 -0.06
N ASN A 935 11.33 -24.86 0.23
CA ASN A 935 10.38 -25.64 1.01
C ASN A 935 10.26 -25.12 2.45
N ARG A 936 11.38 -24.80 3.11
CA ARG A 936 11.36 -24.19 4.45
C ARG A 936 10.74 -22.79 4.47
N LEU A 937 10.91 -22.01 3.40
CA LEU A 937 10.26 -20.73 3.21
C LEU A 937 8.74 -20.90 3.12
N ASN A 938 8.28 -21.86 2.31
CA ASN A 938 6.86 -22.20 2.18
C ASN A 938 6.26 -22.68 3.51
N ILE A 939 6.97 -23.52 4.26
CA ILE A 939 6.57 -23.95 5.61
C ILE A 939 6.41 -22.75 6.56
N SER A 940 7.30 -21.76 6.46
CA SER A 940 7.21 -20.54 7.28
C SER A 940 5.98 -19.69 6.91
N LEU A 941 5.55 -19.72 5.65
CA LEU A 941 4.36 -19.02 5.16
C LEU A 941 3.05 -19.74 5.54
N SER A 942 3.07 -21.07 5.62
CA SER A 942 1.92 -21.89 6.06
C SER A 942 1.86 -22.13 7.57
N ILE A 943 2.63 -21.37 8.37
CA ILE A 943 2.76 -21.62 9.82
C ILE A 943 1.43 -21.54 10.60
N LYS A 944 0.42 -20.84 10.07
CA LYS A 944 -0.93 -20.76 10.67
C LYS A 944 -1.64 -22.13 10.71
N GLU A 945 -1.24 -23.05 9.84
CA GLU A 945 -1.80 -24.40 9.74
C GLU A 945 -1.05 -25.39 10.65
N CYS A 946 0.07 -24.98 11.25
CA CYS A 946 0.87 -25.81 12.13
C CYS A 946 0.34 -25.75 13.57
N ASP A 947 0.02 -26.90 14.14
CA ASP A 947 -0.36 -27.00 15.55
C ASP A 947 0.87 -26.94 16.46
N PHE A 948 0.96 -25.90 17.29
CA PHE A 948 1.97 -25.78 18.34
C PHE A 948 1.31 -26.02 19.70
N SER A 949 1.36 -27.27 20.14
CA SER A 949 0.92 -27.65 21.48
C SER A 949 1.67 -26.85 22.56
N PRO A 950 0.96 -26.35 23.59
CA PRO A 950 1.61 -25.65 24.72
C PRO A 950 2.61 -26.55 25.45
N LEU A 951 3.73 -25.97 25.84
CA LEU A 951 4.77 -26.61 26.66
C LEU A 951 4.35 -26.53 28.14
N LYS A 952 4.59 -27.61 28.90
CA LYS A 952 4.10 -27.73 30.29
C LYS A 952 5.13 -27.24 31.30
N SER A 953 6.40 -27.56 31.10
CA SER A 953 7.47 -27.34 32.08
C SER A 953 8.69 -26.62 31.50
N THR A 954 8.78 -26.48 30.18
CA THR A 954 9.92 -25.87 29.49
C THR A 954 9.88 -24.34 29.60
N LYS A 955 10.98 -23.75 30.09
CA LYS A 955 11.15 -22.28 30.13
C LYS A 955 11.46 -21.74 28.74
N ILE A 956 10.83 -20.63 28.35
CA ILE A 956 11.09 -19.93 27.07
C ILE A 956 11.75 -18.57 27.34
N SER A 957 12.88 -18.33 26.70
CA SER A 957 13.58 -17.04 26.65
C SER A 957 13.71 -16.56 25.21
N LEU A 958 13.70 -15.25 24.99
CA LEU A 958 13.83 -14.61 23.68
C LEU A 958 14.97 -13.59 23.69
N ILE A 959 15.90 -13.71 22.75
CA ILE A 959 16.94 -12.72 22.46
C ILE A 959 16.58 -12.04 21.13
N LYS A 960 16.35 -10.73 21.16
CA LYS A 960 15.93 -9.94 19.99
C LYS A 960 17.10 -9.13 19.44
N SER A 961 17.14 -9.00 18.12
CA SER A 961 17.97 -8.00 17.45
C SER A 961 17.44 -6.59 17.76
N ARG A 962 18.33 -5.65 18.09
CA ARG A 962 17.97 -4.22 18.30
C ARG A 962 17.55 -3.53 17.01
N ASN A 963 18.12 -3.94 15.88
CA ASN A 963 17.84 -3.39 14.57
C ASN A 963 16.94 -4.31 13.75
N SER A 964 15.97 -4.97 14.40
CA SER A 964 15.09 -5.91 13.71
C SER A 964 14.34 -5.21 12.59
N SER A 965 14.45 -5.76 11.39
CA SER A 965 13.87 -5.21 10.18
C SER A 965 12.38 -5.60 10.02
N ILE A 966 11.81 -6.29 11.02
CA ILE A 966 10.42 -6.78 11.08
C ILE A 966 9.63 -5.96 12.11
N SER A 967 8.61 -5.23 11.65
CA SER A 967 7.74 -4.39 12.49
C SER A 967 6.42 -5.07 12.85
N GLY A 968 5.73 -4.54 13.87
CA GLY A 968 4.36 -4.94 14.24
C GLY A 968 4.20 -6.31 14.92
N LEU A 969 5.27 -6.86 15.50
CA LEU A 969 5.21 -8.04 16.37
C LEU A 969 5.00 -7.64 17.84
N HIS A 970 4.33 -8.49 18.62
CA HIS A 970 4.22 -8.31 20.06
C HIS A 970 5.61 -8.32 20.73
N ARG A 971 5.74 -7.77 21.94
CA ARG A 971 7.03 -7.56 22.63
C ARG A 971 7.88 -8.83 22.69
N ASP A 972 7.25 -9.98 22.95
CA ASP A 972 7.83 -11.32 23.08
C ASP A 972 7.67 -12.20 21.82
N TYR A 973 7.33 -11.60 20.67
CA TYR A 973 7.01 -12.30 19.42
C TYR A 973 5.86 -13.32 19.51
N GLY A 974 4.97 -13.18 20.50
CA GLY A 974 3.83 -14.07 20.72
C GLY A 974 4.22 -15.41 21.33
N LEU A 975 5.36 -15.51 22.02
CA LEU A 975 5.84 -16.75 22.62
C LEU A 975 5.12 -17.12 23.94
N THR A 976 4.53 -16.14 24.64
CA THR A 976 3.83 -16.36 25.93
C THR A 976 2.71 -17.40 25.82
N GLN A 977 2.07 -17.53 24.65
CA GLN A 977 1.02 -18.52 24.44
C GLN A 977 1.52 -19.98 24.50
N PHE A 978 2.82 -20.22 24.31
CA PHE A 978 3.42 -21.56 24.32
C PHE A 978 4.02 -21.96 25.67
N SER A 979 4.40 -20.99 26.52
CA SER A 979 5.02 -21.24 27.83
C SER A 979 4.03 -21.22 29.01
N GLY A 980 2.82 -20.70 28.82
CA GLY A 980 1.84 -20.48 29.91
C GLY A 980 2.31 -19.51 31.02
N SER A 981 3.50 -18.91 30.85
CA SER A 981 4.21 -18.04 31.80
C SER A 981 4.99 -16.96 31.04
N SER A 982 5.39 -15.88 31.71
CA SER A 982 6.05 -14.74 31.05
C SER A 982 7.41 -15.13 30.43
N VAL A 983 7.60 -14.85 29.14
CA VAL A 983 8.85 -15.06 28.40
C VAL A 983 9.90 -14.02 28.82
N ARG A 984 11.13 -14.45 29.11
CA ARG A 984 12.26 -13.54 29.40
C ARG A 984 12.79 -12.94 28.09
N ILE A 985 13.03 -11.63 28.06
CA ILE A 985 13.44 -10.93 26.83
C ILE A 985 14.76 -10.19 27.06
N LYS A 986 15.77 -10.47 26.23
CA LYS A 986 17.05 -9.74 26.16
C LYS A 986 17.23 -9.16 24.75
N LEU A 987 18.07 -8.14 24.63
CA LEU A 987 18.37 -7.44 23.39
C LEU A 987 19.86 -7.55 23.07
N VAL A 988 20.20 -7.76 21.80
CA VAL A 988 21.58 -7.77 21.31
C VAL A 988 21.70 -6.85 20.10
N ASP A 989 22.82 -6.13 19.99
CA ASP A 989 23.12 -5.26 18.85
C ASP A 989 23.37 -6.07 17.57
N GLY A 990 22.96 -5.52 16.42
CA GLY A 990 23.00 -6.20 15.11
C GLY A 990 21.61 -6.38 14.49
N GLU A 991 21.58 -6.79 13.23
CA GLU A 991 20.39 -7.22 12.48
C GLU A 991 20.17 -8.73 12.64
N HIS A 992 19.12 -9.27 12.02
CA HIS A 992 18.78 -10.70 12.08
C HIS A 992 19.96 -11.63 11.72
N GLU A 993 20.62 -11.37 10.59
CA GLU A 993 21.74 -12.19 10.10
C GLU A 993 23.06 -11.89 10.85
N THR A 994 23.26 -10.64 11.27
CA THR A 994 24.53 -10.18 11.85
C THR A 994 24.61 -10.35 13.37
N MET A 995 23.49 -10.56 14.07
CA MET A 995 23.48 -10.77 15.53
C MET A 995 24.31 -11.98 15.96
N MET A 996 24.40 -13.00 15.11
CA MET A 996 25.20 -14.20 15.37
C MET A 996 26.70 -13.94 15.42
N LYS A 997 27.16 -12.79 14.88
CA LYS A 997 28.56 -12.34 14.91
C LYS A 997 28.86 -11.44 16.11
N ASN A 998 27.85 -11.07 16.90
CA ASN A 998 28.03 -10.19 18.05
C ASN A 998 28.66 -10.97 19.23
N PRO A 999 29.82 -10.53 19.76
CA PRO A 999 30.49 -11.22 20.88
C PRO A 999 29.68 -11.25 22.17
N GLU A 1000 28.74 -10.30 22.38
CA GLU A 1000 27.88 -10.27 23.56
C GLU A 1000 26.81 -11.38 23.55
N LEU A 1001 26.50 -11.94 22.38
CA LEU A 1001 25.45 -12.95 22.26
C LEU A 1001 25.72 -14.18 23.14
N ALA A 1002 26.96 -14.67 23.15
CA ALA A 1002 27.35 -15.83 23.95
C ALA A 1002 27.24 -15.56 25.46
N VAL A 1003 27.54 -14.32 25.89
CA VAL A 1003 27.38 -13.89 27.29
C VAL A 1003 25.91 -13.91 27.68
N ILE A 1004 25.04 -13.28 26.86
CA ILE A 1004 23.60 -13.23 27.12
C ILE A 1004 22.99 -14.64 27.16
N VAL A 1005 23.43 -15.53 26.27
CA VAL A 1005 22.98 -16.93 26.26
C VAL A 1005 23.37 -17.66 27.54
N ARG A 1006 24.62 -17.51 28.02
CA ARG A 1006 25.06 -18.12 29.29
C ARG A 1006 24.26 -17.60 30.48
N ASP A 1007 24.09 -16.28 30.58
CA ASP A 1007 23.29 -15.66 31.65
C ASP A 1007 21.86 -16.23 31.69
N LEU A 1008 21.24 -16.44 30.52
CA LEU A 1008 19.91 -17.03 30.44
C LEU A 1008 19.86 -18.51 30.78
N ILE A 1009 20.96 -19.24 30.59
CA ILE A 1009 21.04 -20.66 30.94
C ILE A 1009 21.13 -20.85 32.45
N ASP A 1010 21.85 -19.96 33.15
CA ASP A 1010 22.12 -20.04 34.59
C ASP A 1010 20.98 -19.49 35.48
N GLU A 1011 20.08 -18.66 34.93
CA GLU A 1011 18.88 -18.07 35.58
C GLU A 1011 17.61 -18.96 35.57
#